data_AF-A0A1V6HQ71-F1
#
_entry.id   AF-A0A1V6HQ71-F1
#
_cell.length_a   1.000
_cell.length_b   1.000
_cell.length_c   1.000
_cell.angle_alpha   90.00
_cell.angle_beta   90.00
_cell.angle_gamma   90.00
#
_symmetry.space_group_name_H-M   'P 1'
#
loop_
_entity.id
_entity.type
_entity.pdbx_description
1 polymer ?
#
loop_
_entity_poly.entity_id
_entity_poly.type
_entity_poly.pdbx_seq_one_letter_code
_entity_poly.pdbx_strand_id
1 'polypeptide(L)'
;MVNKLLIKACLIAGLLFPASVLYAQLSPADALFREGERLRKAYEFERAKEAFIRATSLSNDSLLIAQAEQRRVLCENGMILSNYIVRPLVLGRTVIPLHDFVLHYDLAPSGSWVFPPLQLLAFVNDDGQKRQPMLYRQSLDRLVFAARDTTLGTGWDIYMICKKDTLSSRITYWDPPVRLGPGINTSGNEVYPVLSADGNTLFFSSDGLAGMGDRDLFTSSWNSELQQWEPAQNMGIPFSSTSDDLLYILSDDPGYFYFASDRAAPKDSLILYKVEYESSPVKIKPSSVQELQQIASLPPPHLKLTSPKEETTHETARQLVHDTLLQETRQAIAHYADLIGTVRNFTDQVTGHEWRLDSLRRLYGSLSREEDRLVIANTIREEEIILMELQQSLRDARKSAQSIEDLFLSHGVLPPVATPASTQPAPAHDPPQQEAPFNPVRQKYVNLENHIFEAPVPVIPPVDLTFRIEKESVIVPWENEPKGLYYRIQLFTVVRKAVPGQLKGICPVFEVRAGSRYVYYAGQFNSYADASKALTLVKKQNISGAIIVAYYQGKSISVQEGRRREAQNKTAPEGIKAFQVYLGSNEIPPGLVSLVNEFSDKDIIRVIAGTGADYFIGPFNSMEEAQALAAALQEKGYVNVTVQPVTK
;
A
#
# COMPACT_ATOMS: atom_id res chain seq x y z
N MET A 1 -31.14 57.18 48.98
CA MET A 1 -29.83 56.90 48.36
C MET A 1 -28.92 56.33 49.44
N VAL A 2 -28.95 55.06 49.87
CA VAL A 2 -28.95 53.78 49.14
C VAL A 2 -27.91 53.78 48.02
N ASN A 3 -26.89 52.93 48.18
CA ASN A 3 -26.09 52.26 47.14
C ASN A 3 -24.74 52.76 46.61
N LYS A 4 -23.90 53.57 47.30
CA LYS A 4 -22.51 53.78 46.80
C LYS A 4 -21.31 53.76 47.76
N LEU A 5 -21.46 53.58 49.08
CA LEU A 5 -20.29 53.63 49.99
C LEU A 5 -19.88 52.33 50.70
N LEU A 6 -20.71 51.27 50.75
CA LEU A 6 -20.31 49.99 51.37
C LEU A 6 -19.64 48.98 50.41
N ILE A 7 -19.63 49.24 49.09
CA ILE A 7 -19.06 48.30 48.10
C ILE A 7 -17.55 48.55 47.86
N LYS A 8 -16.98 49.67 48.33
CA LYS A 8 -15.54 49.96 48.17
C LYS A 8 -14.64 49.49 49.32
N ALA A 9 -15.19 48.96 50.42
CA ALA A 9 -14.40 48.47 51.55
C ALA A 9 -14.07 46.96 51.49
N CYS A 10 -14.77 46.17 50.67
CA CYS A 10 -14.45 44.73 50.48
C CYS A 10 -13.58 44.45 49.24
N LEU A 11 -13.14 45.48 48.49
CA LEU A 11 -12.42 45.32 47.22
C LEU A 11 -10.90 45.62 47.31
N ILE A 12 -10.35 45.82 48.52
CA ILE A 12 -8.91 46.04 48.75
C ILE A 12 -8.30 45.03 49.75
N ALA A 13 -9.09 44.10 50.31
CA ALA A 13 -8.62 43.08 51.26
C ALA A 13 -8.53 41.65 50.65
N GLY A 14 -8.54 41.52 49.33
CA GLY A 14 -8.40 40.23 48.61
C GLY A 14 -7.07 40.07 47.86
N LEU A 15 -6.16 41.03 47.99
CA LEU A 15 -4.80 41.00 47.44
C LEU A 15 -3.83 40.84 48.60
N LEU A 16 -3.55 39.59 48.96
CA LEU A 16 -2.34 39.11 49.66
C LEU A 16 -2.53 37.60 49.95
N PHE A 17 -2.71 36.80 48.90
CA PHE A 17 -2.20 35.44 48.98
C PHE A 17 -0.72 35.53 48.62
N PRO A 18 0.21 35.09 49.48
CA PRO A 18 1.59 34.98 49.07
C PRO A 18 1.62 34.04 47.87
N ALA A 19 2.32 34.43 46.81
CA ALA A 19 2.74 33.52 45.75
C ALA A 19 3.72 32.51 46.36
N SER A 20 3.23 31.63 47.21
CA SER A 20 3.87 30.37 47.49
C SER A 20 3.80 29.61 46.19
N VAL A 21 4.96 29.52 45.53
CA VAL A 21 5.26 28.54 44.51
C VAL A 21 4.76 27.19 45.02
N LEU A 22 3.56 26.80 44.58
CA LEU A 22 3.13 25.42 44.63
C LEU A 22 4.06 24.69 43.66
N TYR A 23 5.20 24.23 44.17
CA TYR A 23 5.83 23.05 43.63
C TYR A 23 4.75 21.97 43.71
N ALA A 24 4.01 21.78 42.62
CA ALA A 24 3.22 20.58 42.45
C ALA A 24 4.22 19.43 42.64
N GLN A 25 4.08 18.69 43.75
CA GLN A 25 4.87 17.48 43.95
C GLN A 25 4.56 16.60 42.75
N LEU A 26 5.55 16.44 41.87
CA LEU A 26 5.46 15.55 40.72
C LEU A 26 5.01 14.19 41.23
N SER A 27 3.94 13.66 40.63
CA SER A 27 3.50 12.33 41.00
C SER A 27 4.63 11.33 40.70
N PRO A 28 4.73 10.22 41.45
CA PRO A 28 5.71 9.18 41.13
C PRO A 28 5.61 8.69 39.67
N ALA A 29 4.39 8.64 39.11
CA ALA A 29 4.16 8.27 37.72
C ALA A 29 4.71 9.31 36.74
N ASP A 30 4.51 10.60 36.98
CA ASP A 30 5.06 11.67 36.13
C ASP A 30 6.60 11.70 36.16
N ALA A 31 7.19 11.44 37.33
CA ALA A 31 8.64 11.35 37.47
C ALA A 31 9.21 10.18 36.65
N LEU A 32 8.56 9.01 36.69
CA LEU A 32 8.93 7.85 35.88
C LEU A 32 8.73 8.09 34.39
N PHE A 33 7.65 8.75 33.99
CA PHE A 33 7.43 9.12 32.59
C PHE A 33 8.54 10.01 32.05
N ARG A 34 8.93 11.05 32.80
CA ARG A 34 10.05 11.94 32.42
C ARG A 34 11.39 11.22 32.36
N GLU A 35 11.64 10.31 33.30
CA GLU A 35 12.84 9.47 33.27
C GLU A 35 12.84 8.54 32.05
N GLY A 36 11.69 7.95 31.72
CA GLY A 36 11.51 7.15 30.50
C GLY A 36 11.82 7.94 29.23
N GLU A 37 11.31 9.17 29.12
CA GLU A 37 11.63 10.04 27.97
C GLU A 37 13.12 10.40 27.90
N ARG A 38 13.77 10.66 29.04
CA ARG A 38 15.22 10.93 29.10
C ARG A 38 16.02 9.73 28.61
N LEU A 39 15.66 8.52 29.08
CA LEU A 39 16.31 7.27 28.67
C LEU A 39 16.05 6.94 27.20
N ARG A 40 14.82 7.16 26.70
CA ARG A 40 14.46 6.97 25.29
C ARG A 40 15.30 7.85 24.40
N LYS A 41 15.40 9.15 24.71
CA LYS A 41 16.25 10.09 23.96
C LYS A 41 17.74 9.73 24.00
N ALA A 42 18.16 9.03 25.05
CA ALA A 42 19.50 8.46 25.18
C ALA A 42 19.63 7.07 24.53
N TYR A 43 18.67 6.57 23.75
CA TYR A 43 18.70 5.24 23.12
C TYR A 43 18.80 4.07 24.12
N GLU A 44 18.52 4.30 25.41
CA GLU A 44 18.45 3.27 26.44
C GLU A 44 17.06 2.63 26.46
N PHE A 45 16.64 2.08 25.31
CA PHE A 45 15.25 1.70 25.05
C PHE A 45 14.67 0.69 26.05
N GLU A 46 15.46 -0.31 26.47
CA GLU A 46 15.00 -1.29 27.46
C GLU A 46 14.66 -0.65 28.81
N ARG A 47 15.56 0.22 29.31
CA ARG A 47 15.35 0.93 30.57
C ARG A 47 14.22 1.95 30.46
N ALA A 48 14.09 2.61 29.31
CA ALA A 48 12.99 3.52 29.03
C ALA A 48 11.63 2.79 29.05
N LYS A 49 11.54 1.64 28.38
CA LYS A 49 10.35 0.77 28.36
C LYS A 49 9.93 0.38 29.78
N GLU A 50 10.87 -0.06 30.61
CA GLU A 50 10.59 -0.38 32.03
C GLU A 50 10.11 0.84 32.84
N ALA A 51 10.63 2.03 32.56
CA ALA A 51 10.16 3.25 33.20
C ALA A 51 8.71 3.57 32.81
N PHE A 52 8.34 3.43 31.53
CA PHE A 52 6.97 3.65 31.06
C PHE A 52 5.99 2.61 31.62
N ILE A 53 6.36 1.33 31.68
CA ILE A 53 5.53 0.28 32.31
C ILE A 53 5.27 0.57 33.79
N ARG A 54 6.27 1.09 34.51
CA ARG A 54 6.08 1.50 35.91
C ARG A 54 5.26 2.77 36.04
N ALA A 55 5.36 3.70 35.07
CA ALA A 55 4.52 4.89 35.06
C ALA A 55 3.03 4.54 34.84
N THR A 56 2.72 3.59 33.95
CA THR A 56 1.34 3.14 33.72
C THR A 56 0.75 2.43 34.93
N SER A 57 1.53 1.61 35.64
CA SER A 57 1.05 0.88 36.83
C SER A 57 0.80 1.75 38.07
N LEU A 58 1.40 2.94 38.12
CA LEU A 58 1.28 3.88 39.24
C LEU A 58 0.33 5.07 38.95
N SER A 59 -0.14 5.20 37.71
CA SER A 59 -1.03 6.28 37.30
C SER A 59 -2.49 5.83 37.27
N ASN A 60 -3.41 6.73 37.63
CA ASN A 60 -4.84 6.61 37.33
C ASN A 60 -5.30 7.59 36.24
N ASP A 61 -4.37 8.42 35.72
CA ASP A 61 -4.65 9.36 34.64
C ASP A 61 -4.60 8.63 33.29
N SER A 62 -5.77 8.50 32.66
CA SER A 62 -5.93 7.83 31.37
C SER A 62 -5.09 8.47 30.26
N LEU A 63 -4.83 9.79 30.31
CA LEU A 63 -4.01 10.47 29.32
C LEU A 63 -2.53 10.09 29.48
N LEU A 64 -2.01 10.16 30.70
CA LEU A 64 -0.63 9.75 30.99
C LEU A 64 -0.40 8.28 30.64
N ILE A 65 -1.37 7.40 30.94
CA ILE A 65 -1.30 5.98 30.58
C ILE A 65 -1.22 5.81 29.07
N ALA A 66 -2.10 6.48 28.30
CA ALA A 66 -2.08 6.40 26.84
C ALA A 66 -0.75 6.90 26.26
N GLN A 67 -0.21 8.00 26.78
CA GLN A 67 1.10 8.52 26.38
C GLN A 67 2.23 7.55 26.72
N ALA A 68 2.25 6.99 27.93
CA ALA A 68 3.27 6.05 28.35
C ALA A 68 3.23 4.74 27.54
N GLU A 69 2.05 4.23 27.18
CA GLU A 69 1.90 3.08 26.28
C GLU A 69 2.41 3.40 24.87
N GLN A 70 2.09 4.58 24.33
CA GLN A 70 2.64 5.02 23.04
C GLN A 70 4.18 5.06 23.09
N ARG A 71 4.77 5.65 24.14
CA ARG A 71 6.23 5.69 24.31
C ARG A 71 6.85 4.32 24.51
N ARG A 72 6.17 3.39 25.21
CA ARG A 72 6.60 2.00 25.34
C ARG A 72 6.74 1.32 23.98
N VAL A 73 5.76 1.50 23.09
CA VAL A 73 5.80 0.95 21.71
C VAL A 73 6.96 1.56 20.90
N LEU A 74 7.20 2.87 21.00
CA LEU A 74 8.35 3.52 20.35
C LEU A 74 9.69 2.93 20.84
N CYS A 75 9.80 2.58 22.13
CA CYS A 75 10.99 1.91 22.66
C CYS A 75 11.16 0.50 22.08
N GLU A 76 10.09 -0.28 21.95
CA GLU A 76 10.15 -1.63 21.35
C GLU A 76 10.60 -1.57 19.89
N ASN A 77 10.07 -0.62 19.12
CA ASN A 77 10.52 -0.37 17.75
C ASN A 77 12.00 0.06 17.74
N GLY A 78 12.41 0.97 18.63
CA GLY A 78 13.80 1.42 18.76
C GLY A 78 14.78 0.28 19.06
N MET A 79 14.38 -0.70 19.88
CA MET A 79 15.18 -1.91 20.12
C MET A 79 15.38 -2.73 18.83
N ILE A 80 14.36 -2.83 17.98
CA ILE A 80 14.46 -3.55 16.70
C ILE A 80 15.36 -2.76 15.73
N LEU A 81 15.13 -1.46 15.61
CA LEU A 81 15.84 -0.56 14.68
C LEU A 81 17.31 -0.33 15.06
N SER A 82 17.69 -0.56 16.32
CA SER A 82 19.07 -0.44 16.80
C SER A 82 19.91 -1.70 16.63
N ASN A 83 19.33 -2.83 16.20
CA ASN A 83 20.08 -4.07 15.99
C ASN A 83 21.09 -3.98 14.86
N TYR A 84 20.74 -3.27 13.78
CA TYR A 84 21.55 -3.18 12.58
C TYR A 84 21.42 -1.78 11.99
N ILE A 85 22.51 -1.03 12.02
CA ILE A 85 22.56 0.38 11.65
C ILE A 85 23.65 0.63 10.61
N VAL A 86 23.57 1.76 9.94
CA VAL A 86 24.60 2.19 8.97
C VAL A 86 25.43 3.34 9.53
N ARG A 87 26.66 3.50 9.05
CA ARG A 87 27.54 4.63 9.44
C ARG A 87 27.81 5.52 8.22
N PRO A 88 26.91 6.46 7.91
CA PRO A 88 27.04 7.30 6.73
C PRO A 88 28.09 8.39 6.95
N LEU A 89 28.74 8.84 5.87
CA LEU A 89 29.69 9.94 5.90
C LEU A 89 28.97 11.28 5.77
N VAL A 90 29.00 12.09 6.83
CA VAL A 90 28.45 13.45 6.81
C VAL A 90 29.44 14.38 6.10
N LEU A 91 29.06 14.89 4.93
CA LEU A 91 29.87 15.83 4.13
C LEU A 91 29.75 17.27 4.63
N GLY A 92 28.63 17.61 5.28
CA GLY A 92 28.41 18.93 5.86
C GLY A 92 27.09 19.03 6.62
N ARG A 93 26.99 20.02 7.51
CA ARG A 93 25.73 20.33 8.21
C ARG A 93 25.59 21.82 8.50
N THR A 94 24.36 22.32 8.53
CA THR A 94 24.06 23.69 8.94
C THR A 94 22.72 23.78 9.67
N VAL A 95 22.55 24.78 10.53
CA VAL A 95 21.26 25.08 11.18
C VAL A 95 20.42 25.95 10.24
N ILE A 96 19.15 25.59 10.06
CA ILE A 96 18.19 26.33 9.23
C ILE A 96 16.87 26.56 9.98
N PRO A 97 16.10 27.61 9.65
CA PRO A 97 14.82 27.87 10.32
C PRO A 97 13.77 26.80 9.98
N LEU A 98 12.96 26.39 10.96
CA LEU A 98 11.92 25.37 10.76
C LEU A 98 10.82 25.80 9.76
N HIS A 99 10.50 27.09 9.68
CA HIS A 99 9.34 27.56 8.91
C HIS A 99 9.53 27.55 7.38
N ASP A 100 10.78 27.58 6.90
CA ASP A 100 11.11 27.59 5.47
C ASP A 100 12.24 26.63 5.10
N PHE A 101 12.46 25.62 5.95
CA PHE A 101 13.57 24.68 5.85
C PHE A 101 13.69 24.01 4.47
N VAL A 102 12.56 23.69 3.83
CA VAL A 102 12.49 23.10 2.49
C VAL A 102 13.19 23.94 1.42
N LEU A 103 13.37 25.24 1.62
CA LEU A 103 14.01 26.11 0.63
C LEU A 103 15.54 26.07 0.66
N HIS A 104 16.15 25.37 1.61
CA HIS A 104 17.61 25.35 1.80
C HIS A 104 18.30 24.15 1.14
N TYR A 105 17.66 23.51 0.16
CA TYR A 105 18.22 22.34 -0.52
C TYR A 105 18.85 22.79 -1.84
N ASP A 106 19.92 22.12 -2.28
CA ASP A 106 20.40 22.30 -3.64
C ASP A 106 19.67 21.28 -4.52
N LEU A 107 18.66 21.76 -5.25
CA LEU A 107 17.79 20.93 -6.10
C LEU A 107 17.99 21.27 -7.59
N ALA A 108 18.95 22.12 -7.89
CA ALA A 108 19.22 22.52 -9.26
C ALA A 108 19.99 21.40 -9.97
N PRO A 109 19.61 21.04 -11.21
CA PRO A 109 18.65 21.74 -12.06
C PRO A 109 17.22 21.19 -12.08
N SER A 110 16.88 20.06 -11.45
CA SER A 110 15.64 19.33 -11.81
C SER A 110 14.45 19.49 -10.86
N GLY A 111 14.61 20.05 -9.66
CA GLY A 111 13.55 20.16 -8.65
C GLY A 111 13.20 21.61 -8.25
N SER A 112 11.94 21.85 -7.89
CA SER A 112 11.48 23.12 -7.33
C SER A 112 10.35 22.90 -6.32
N TRP A 113 10.34 23.69 -5.25
CA TRP A 113 9.24 23.65 -4.29
C TRP A 113 8.06 24.49 -4.73
N VAL A 114 6.86 23.92 -4.59
CA VAL A 114 5.60 24.58 -4.91
C VAL A 114 4.58 24.31 -3.81
N PHE A 115 3.65 25.22 -3.57
CA PHE A 115 2.50 24.91 -2.72
C PHE A 115 1.42 24.24 -3.57
N PRO A 116 0.71 23.22 -3.03
CA PRO A 116 -0.50 22.70 -3.66
C PRO A 116 -1.48 23.83 -3.98
N PRO A 117 -1.95 23.94 -5.24
CA PRO A 117 -2.99 24.88 -5.59
C PRO A 117 -4.25 24.63 -4.76
N LEU A 118 -4.94 25.70 -4.36
CA LEU A 118 -6.16 25.57 -3.53
C LEU A 118 -7.25 24.72 -4.21
N GLN A 119 -7.30 24.74 -5.54
CA GLN A 119 -8.21 23.88 -6.31
C GLN A 119 -7.90 22.39 -6.10
N LEU A 120 -6.62 22.02 -6.10
CA LEU A 120 -6.19 20.63 -5.88
C LEU A 120 -6.52 20.19 -4.45
N LEU A 121 -6.32 21.06 -3.45
CA LEU A 121 -6.68 20.79 -2.05
C LEU A 121 -8.19 20.62 -1.86
N ALA A 122 -9.00 21.42 -2.54
CA ALA A 122 -10.46 21.30 -2.49
C ALA A 122 -10.95 19.93 -2.98
N PHE A 123 -10.25 19.29 -3.92
CA PHE A 123 -10.60 17.96 -4.42
C PHE A 123 -10.40 16.83 -3.40
N VAL A 124 -9.66 17.09 -2.31
CA VAL A 124 -9.42 16.13 -1.22
C VAL A 124 -10.01 16.63 0.11
N ASN A 125 -11.01 17.52 0.05
CA ASN A 125 -11.70 18.10 1.20
C ASN A 125 -10.78 18.81 2.22
N ASP A 126 -9.63 19.32 1.75
CA ASP A 126 -8.71 20.12 2.57
C ASP A 126 -9.15 21.59 2.61
N ASP A 127 -9.04 22.22 3.78
CA ASP A 127 -9.51 23.60 4.04
C ASP A 127 -8.55 24.69 3.55
N GLY A 128 -7.34 24.31 3.12
CA GLY A 128 -6.29 25.19 2.61
C GLY A 128 -5.66 26.11 3.65
N GLN A 129 -6.03 26.04 4.94
CA GLN A 129 -5.52 26.94 5.98
C GLN A 129 -4.07 26.67 6.32
N LYS A 130 -3.71 25.38 6.40
CA LYS A 130 -2.34 24.92 6.57
C LYS A 130 -1.96 24.14 5.32
N ARG A 131 -0.82 24.48 4.71
CA ARG A 131 -0.34 23.84 3.49
C ARG A 131 1.09 23.39 3.69
N GLN A 132 1.39 22.19 3.24
CA GLN A 132 2.76 21.73 3.10
C GLN A 132 3.24 21.94 1.67
N PRO A 133 4.49 22.36 1.47
CA PRO A 133 5.07 22.44 0.15
C PRO A 133 5.26 21.03 -0.43
N MET A 134 5.07 20.89 -1.74
CA MET A 134 5.37 19.67 -2.49
C MET A 134 6.59 19.90 -3.39
N LEU A 135 7.34 18.84 -3.66
CA LEU A 135 8.46 18.88 -4.61
C LEU A 135 7.94 18.63 -6.04
N TYR A 136 8.13 19.60 -6.92
CA TYR A 136 7.84 19.50 -8.35
C TYR A 136 9.12 19.21 -9.13
N ARG A 137 9.12 18.11 -9.89
CA ARG A 137 10.17 17.78 -10.87
C ARG A 137 9.51 17.67 -12.25
N GLN A 138 9.99 18.46 -13.20
CA GLN A 138 9.39 18.50 -14.55
C GLN A 138 9.54 17.17 -15.31
N SER A 139 10.57 16.39 -14.99
CA SER A 139 10.84 15.07 -15.57
C SER A 139 9.88 13.98 -15.12
N LEU A 140 9.13 14.19 -14.03
CA LEU A 140 8.23 13.19 -13.49
C LEU A 140 6.81 13.34 -14.04
N ASP A 141 6.20 12.20 -14.36
CA ASP A 141 4.78 12.11 -14.72
C ASP A 141 3.87 11.88 -13.50
N ARG A 142 4.44 11.93 -12.29
CA ARG A 142 3.70 11.81 -11.03
C ARG A 142 4.11 12.91 -10.07
N LEU A 143 3.14 13.44 -9.34
CA LEU A 143 3.38 14.31 -8.18
C LEU A 143 2.73 13.70 -6.96
N VAL A 144 3.39 13.88 -5.83
CA VAL A 144 2.90 13.50 -4.50
C VAL A 144 2.82 14.73 -3.63
N PHE A 145 1.81 14.78 -2.76
CA PHE A 145 1.63 15.87 -1.83
C PHE A 145 0.89 15.41 -0.58
N ALA A 146 1.13 16.10 0.54
CA ALA A 146 0.39 15.87 1.78
C ALA A 146 -0.77 16.86 1.89
N ALA A 147 -1.93 16.38 2.31
CA ALA A 147 -3.14 17.18 2.57
C ALA A 147 -3.93 16.59 3.75
N ARG A 148 -4.83 17.39 4.34
CA ARG A 148 -5.69 17.00 5.45
C ARG A 148 -7.14 16.90 4.97
N ASP A 149 -7.63 15.69 4.79
CA ASP A 149 -9.04 15.49 4.51
C ASP A 149 -9.87 15.70 5.79
N THR A 150 -10.63 16.79 5.81
CA THR A 150 -11.45 17.17 6.97
C THR A 150 -12.62 16.21 7.24
N THR A 151 -12.88 15.25 6.34
CA THR A 151 -13.98 14.28 6.45
C THR A 151 -13.55 12.91 6.98
N LEU A 152 -12.26 12.55 6.89
CA LEU A 152 -11.77 11.21 7.21
C LEU A 152 -11.37 11.01 8.68
N GLY A 153 -11.18 12.11 9.43
CA GLY A 153 -10.72 12.06 10.82
C GLY A 153 -9.28 11.57 10.98
N THR A 154 -8.52 11.50 9.88
CA THR A 154 -7.07 11.23 9.83
C THR A 154 -6.27 12.53 10.02
N GLY A 155 -4.95 12.41 10.21
CA GLY A 155 -4.05 13.55 10.27
C GLY A 155 -3.74 14.13 8.88
N TRP A 156 -2.46 14.15 8.51
CA TRP A 156 -2.02 14.45 7.15
C TRP A 156 -1.90 13.14 6.37
N ASP A 157 -2.48 13.10 5.18
CA ASP A 157 -2.43 11.95 4.27
C ASP A 157 -1.65 12.33 2.99
N ILE A 158 -0.95 11.36 2.42
CA ILE A 158 -0.27 11.49 1.13
C ILE A 158 -1.22 11.12 -0.01
N TYR A 159 -1.28 12.00 -0.99
CA TYR A 159 -2.01 11.86 -2.24
C TYR A 159 -1.05 11.86 -3.43
N MET A 160 -1.48 11.25 -4.52
CA MET A 160 -0.74 11.21 -5.77
C MET A 160 -1.63 11.66 -6.93
N ILE A 161 -1.05 12.40 -7.88
CA ILE A 161 -1.66 12.73 -9.16
C ILE A 161 -0.73 12.31 -10.30
N CYS A 162 -1.32 11.85 -11.40
CA CYS A 162 -0.60 11.44 -12.60
C CYS A 162 -0.80 12.46 -13.72
N LYS A 163 0.24 12.70 -14.49
CA LYS A 163 0.21 13.60 -15.64
C LYS A 163 -0.51 12.90 -16.80
N LYS A 164 -1.42 13.61 -17.45
CA LYS A 164 -2.12 13.12 -18.64
C LYS A 164 -1.31 13.45 -19.89
N ASP A 165 -1.06 12.43 -20.71
CA ASP A 165 -0.34 12.59 -21.97
C ASP A 165 -1.17 13.45 -22.93
N THR A 166 -0.66 14.63 -23.30
CA THR A 166 -1.39 15.56 -24.17
C THR A 166 -0.50 16.28 -25.18
N LEU A 167 -1.01 16.36 -26.41
CA LEU A 167 -0.39 16.82 -27.66
C LEU A 167 -0.05 18.33 -27.72
N SER A 168 -0.21 19.09 -26.63
CA SER A 168 -0.06 20.56 -26.61
C SER A 168 1.08 20.99 -25.69
N SER A 169 2.14 21.57 -26.27
CA SER A 169 3.40 21.90 -25.60
C SER A 169 3.36 23.04 -24.57
N ARG A 170 2.19 23.49 -24.12
CA ARG A 170 2.05 24.66 -23.22
C ARG A 170 1.25 24.45 -21.94
N ILE A 171 0.40 23.43 -21.86
CA ILE A 171 -0.46 23.18 -20.68
C ILE A 171 -0.26 21.74 -20.23
N THR A 172 -0.04 21.54 -18.92
CA THR A 172 0.09 20.21 -18.33
C THR A 172 -1.21 19.83 -17.63
N TYR A 173 -1.80 18.69 -17.99
CA TYR A 173 -3.00 18.16 -17.36
C TYR A 173 -2.65 17.09 -16.34
N TRP A 174 -3.34 17.09 -15.20
CA TRP A 174 -3.21 16.09 -14.14
C TRP A 174 -4.55 15.41 -13.89
N ASP A 175 -4.49 14.10 -13.69
CA ASP A 175 -5.62 13.30 -13.21
C ASP A 175 -6.06 13.72 -11.80
N PRO A 176 -7.27 13.31 -11.37
CA PRO A 176 -7.74 13.55 -10.03
C PRO A 176 -6.81 12.98 -8.94
N PRO A 177 -6.69 13.63 -7.77
CA PRO A 177 -5.85 13.14 -6.68
C PRO A 177 -6.36 11.82 -6.11
N VAL A 178 -5.45 10.86 -5.97
CA VAL A 178 -5.69 9.54 -5.38
C VAL A 178 -4.99 9.46 -4.04
N ARG A 179 -5.75 9.18 -2.98
CA ARG A 179 -5.19 8.91 -1.63
C ARG A 179 -4.40 7.61 -1.67
N LEU A 180 -3.16 7.62 -1.17
CA LEU A 180 -2.34 6.41 -1.09
C LEU A 180 -2.91 5.41 -0.08
N GLY A 181 -2.57 4.13 -0.27
CA GLY A 181 -3.12 3.01 0.48
C GLY A 181 -2.69 2.96 1.96
N PRO A 182 -3.25 2.02 2.76
CA PRO A 182 -3.01 1.91 4.19
C PRO A 182 -1.59 1.46 4.56
N GLY A 183 -0.79 1.02 3.58
CA GLY A 183 0.64 0.76 3.78
C GLY A 183 1.51 2.03 3.83
N ILE A 184 0.92 3.20 3.52
CA ILE A 184 1.55 4.51 3.60
C ILE A 184 0.77 5.39 4.56
N ASN A 185 -0.52 5.58 4.29
CA ASN A 185 -1.37 6.48 5.07
C ASN A 185 -1.95 5.79 6.30
N THR A 186 -1.87 6.46 7.45
CA THR A 186 -2.30 5.96 8.75
C THR A 186 -3.36 6.88 9.36
N SER A 187 -3.68 6.69 10.65
CA SER A 187 -4.45 7.68 11.41
C SER A 187 -3.61 8.89 11.86
N GLY A 188 -2.28 8.79 11.74
CA GLY A 188 -1.31 9.82 12.08
C GLY A 188 -1.14 10.85 10.97
N ASN A 189 0.04 11.47 10.95
CA ASN A 189 0.43 12.50 10.00
C ASN A 189 1.61 12.02 9.15
N GLU A 190 1.32 11.72 7.89
CA GLU A 190 2.30 11.51 6.83
C GLU A 190 2.58 12.84 6.10
N VAL A 191 3.83 13.29 6.18
CA VAL A 191 4.22 14.67 5.81
C VAL A 191 5.48 14.71 4.95
N TYR A 192 5.65 15.83 4.26
CA TYR A 192 6.79 16.12 3.37
C TYR A 192 7.15 14.99 2.38
N PRO A 193 6.17 14.43 1.64
CA PRO A 193 6.44 13.38 0.67
C PRO A 193 7.27 13.90 -0.50
N VAL A 194 8.27 13.14 -0.91
CA VAL A 194 9.11 13.42 -2.08
C VAL A 194 9.38 12.15 -2.88
N LEU A 195 9.40 12.29 -4.19
CA LEU A 195 9.80 11.22 -5.10
C LEU A 195 11.29 11.34 -5.45
N SER A 196 11.95 10.19 -5.57
CA SER A 196 13.24 10.06 -6.24
C SER A 196 13.18 10.59 -7.68
N ALA A 197 14.33 10.93 -8.25
CA ALA A 197 14.40 11.49 -9.60
C ALA A 197 13.88 10.52 -10.69
N ASP A 198 13.94 9.21 -10.46
CA ASP A 198 13.38 8.17 -11.31
C ASP A 198 11.88 7.90 -11.03
N GLY A 199 11.33 8.51 -9.99
CA GLY A 199 9.95 8.38 -9.57
C GLY A 199 9.58 7.04 -8.94
N ASN A 200 10.53 6.12 -8.69
CA ASN A 200 10.24 4.77 -8.21
C ASN A 200 10.33 4.62 -6.69
N THR A 201 10.85 5.62 -5.98
CA THR A 201 10.97 5.60 -4.52
C THR A 201 10.31 6.85 -3.94
N LEU A 202 9.43 6.63 -2.97
CA LEU A 202 8.77 7.66 -2.19
C LEU A 202 9.44 7.75 -0.82
N PHE A 203 9.92 8.93 -0.45
CA PHE A 203 10.38 9.24 0.90
C PHE A 203 9.39 10.18 1.58
N PHE A 204 9.13 9.97 2.87
CA PHE A 204 8.25 10.82 3.66
C PHE A 204 8.53 10.65 5.15
N SER A 205 7.95 11.52 5.96
CA SER A 205 8.01 11.43 7.43
C SER A 205 6.64 11.08 8.00
N SER A 206 6.57 10.19 9.00
CA SER A 206 5.31 9.76 9.63
C SER A 206 5.43 9.69 11.15
N ASP A 207 4.34 10.05 11.83
CA ASP A 207 4.14 9.85 13.28
C ASP A 207 3.12 8.73 13.60
N GLY A 208 2.59 8.04 12.58
CA GLY A 208 1.61 6.95 12.73
C GLY A 208 2.13 5.57 12.36
N LEU A 209 3.21 5.49 11.56
CA LEU A 209 3.89 4.22 11.24
C LEU A 209 4.86 3.79 12.35
N ALA A 210 5.29 2.53 12.31
CA ALA A 210 6.20 1.96 13.30
C ALA A 210 7.60 2.62 13.25
N GLY A 211 7.83 3.55 14.17
CA GLY A 211 9.10 4.25 14.37
C GLY A 211 9.50 4.36 15.83
N MET A 212 10.52 5.16 16.13
CA MET A 212 11.07 5.33 17.49
C MET A 212 11.14 6.78 17.95
N GLY A 213 10.97 7.72 17.01
CA GLY A 213 10.83 9.14 17.25
C GLY A 213 9.36 9.56 17.35
N ASP A 214 9.14 10.86 17.44
CA ASP A 214 7.80 11.43 17.28
C ASP A 214 7.47 11.58 15.78
N ARG A 215 8.48 11.79 14.92
CA ARG A 215 8.40 11.69 13.46
C ARG A 215 9.61 10.97 12.91
N ASP A 216 9.39 9.85 12.21
CA ASP A 216 10.46 9.05 11.63
C ASP A 216 10.41 9.09 10.10
N LEU A 217 11.55 8.83 9.45
CA LEU A 217 11.63 8.74 7.99
C LEU A 217 11.28 7.35 7.49
N PHE A 218 10.47 7.32 6.42
CA PHE A 218 10.03 6.12 5.75
C PHE A 218 10.32 6.20 4.26
N THR A 219 10.51 5.02 3.66
CA THR A 219 10.64 4.82 2.22
C THR A 219 9.63 3.79 1.73
N SER A 220 9.12 3.97 0.53
CA SER A 220 8.26 3.00 -0.16
C SER A 220 8.67 2.89 -1.63
N SER A 221 8.63 1.68 -2.17
CA SER A 221 8.98 1.40 -3.57
C SER A 221 7.73 1.28 -4.43
N TRP A 222 7.81 1.77 -5.67
CA TRP A 222 6.75 1.63 -6.65
C TRP A 222 6.79 0.24 -7.28
N ASN A 223 5.71 -0.52 -7.16
CA ASN A 223 5.53 -1.78 -7.87
C ASN A 223 4.85 -1.51 -9.21
N SER A 224 5.61 -1.60 -10.31
CA SER A 224 5.12 -1.33 -11.66
C SER A 224 4.13 -2.36 -12.19
N GLU A 225 4.19 -3.61 -11.71
CA GLU A 225 3.26 -4.67 -12.14
C GLU A 225 1.87 -4.48 -11.52
N LEU A 226 1.84 -4.13 -10.24
CA LEU A 226 0.62 -3.93 -9.47
C LEU A 226 0.12 -2.47 -9.50
N GLN A 227 0.91 -1.55 -10.08
CA GLN A 227 0.62 -0.11 -10.14
C GLN A 227 0.26 0.47 -8.77
N GLN A 228 1.01 0.07 -7.74
CA GLN A 228 0.81 0.48 -6.36
C GLN A 228 2.13 0.65 -5.63
N TRP A 229 2.11 1.45 -4.57
CA TRP A 229 3.22 1.55 -3.62
C TRP A 229 3.25 0.33 -2.69
N GLU A 230 4.45 -0.16 -2.40
CA GLU A 230 4.65 -1.19 -1.38
C GLU A 230 4.47 -0.62 0.04
N PRO A 231 4.23 -1.47 1.06
CA PRO A 231 4.20 -1.02 2.44
C PRO A 231 5.48 -0.25 2.80
N ALA A 232 5.30 0.90 3.45
CA ALA A 232 6.40 1.76 3.81
C ALA A 232 7.32 1.10 4.86
N GLN A 233 8.62 1.35 4.73
CA GLN A 233 9.67 0.81 5.57
C GLN A 233 10.41 1.94 6.27
N ASN A 234 10.62 1.82 7.58
CA ASN A 234 11.39 2.80 8.34
C ASN A 234 12.85 2.77 7.87
N MET A 235 13.45 3.95 7.65
CA MET A 235 14.83 4.07 7.17
C MET A 235 15.89 3.71 8.23
N GLY A 236 15.48 3.53 9.49
CA GLY A 236 16.31 3.07 10.59
C GLY A 236 17.40 4.06 11.00
N ILE A 237 18.23 3.66 11.96
CA ILE A 237 19.31 4.51 12.47
C ILE A 237 20.47 4.55 11.46
N PRO A 238 21.02 5.73 11.14
CA PRO A 238 20.82 7.00 11.82
C PRO A 238 19.82 7.94 11.13
N PHE A 239 19.12 7.53 10.07
CA PHE A 239 18.23 8.46 9.34
C PHE A 239 16.97 8.77 10.13
N SER A 240 16.36 7.75 10.73
CA SER A 240 15.40 7.90 11.82
C SER A 240 16.13 7.93 13.15
N SER A 241 15.62 8.67 14.12
CA SER A 241 16.17 8.92 15.45
C SER A 241 15.04 9.02 16.48
N THR A 242 15.42 9.27 17.73
CA THR A 242 14.47 9.52 18.82
C THR A 242 13.86 10.94 18.80
N SER A 243 14.23 11.75 17.79
CA SER A 243 13.77 13.14 17.57
C SER A 243 12.85 13.22 16.34
N ASP A 244 12.55 14.41 15.82
CA ASP A 244 11.76 14.60 14.61
C ASP A 244 12.65 14.64 13.36
N ASP A 245 12.50 13.61 12.53
CA ASP A 245 13.20 13.46 11.26
C ASP A 245 12.22 13.70 10.11
N LEU A 246 12.40 14.84 9.41
CA LEU A 246 11.31 15.44 8.65
C LEU A 246 11.39 15.23 7.14
N LEU A 247 12.59 15.26 6.57
CA LEU A 247 12.74 15.27 5.11
C LEU A 247 14.05 14.63 4.67
N TYR A 248 13.93 13.68 3.75
CA TYR A 248 15.03 13.02 3.07
C TYR A 248 14.89 13.25 1.56
N ILE A 249 15.92 13.79 0.91
CA ILE A 249 15.91 14.08 -0.54
C ILE A 249 17.21 13.61 -1.15
N LEU A 250 17.11 12.73 -2.16
CA LEU A 250 18.24 12.38 -3.02
C LEU A 250 18.61 13.60 -3.87
N SER A 251 19.91 13.91 -3.93
CA SER A 251 20.41 14.93 -4.85
C SER A 251 20.28 14.46 -6.30
N ASP A 252 20.28 15.42 -7.22
CA ASP A 252 20.41 15.13 -8.65
C ASP A 252 21.81 14.59 -8.98
N ASP A 253 22.79 14.95 -8.15
CA ASP A 253 24.11 14.34 -8.16
C ASP A 253 24.07 12.99 -7.41
N PRO A 254 24.47 11.88 -8.03
CA PRO A 254 24.32 10.54 -7.45
C PRO A 254 25.20 10.29 -6.21
N GLY A 255 26.11 11.21 -5.87
CA GLY A 255 27.08 11.04 -4.79
C GLY A 255 26.58 11.42 -3.39
N TYR A 256 25.43 12.09 -3.26
CA TYR A 256 24.95 12.55 -1.95
C TYR A 256 23.44 12.75 -1.87
N PHE A 257 22.94 12.85 -0.64
CA PHE A 257 21.57 13.23 -0.34
C PHE A 257 21.53 14.27 0.78
N TYR A 258 20.37 14.88 0.92
CA TYR A 258 20.05 15.83 1.96
C TYR A 258 19.06 15.24 2.95
N PHE A 259 19.27 15.58 4.22
CA PHE A 259 18.45 15.09 5.32
C PHE A 259 18.23 16.22 6.33
N ALA A 260 16.98 16.47 6.75
CA ALA A 260 16.65 17.45 7.78
C ALA A 260 16.02 16.82 9.01
N SER A 261 16.53 17.21 10.17
CA SER A 261 16.13 16.70 11.48
C SER A 261 16.25 17.78 12.55
N ASP A 262 15.40 17.72 13.56
CA ASP A 262 15.51 18.59 14.73
C ASP A 262 16.51 18.04 15.78
N ARG A 263 17.15 16.89 15.51
CA ARG A 263 18.15 16.31 16.42
C ARG A 263 19.25 17.32 16.71
N ALA A 264 19.48 17.59 17.99
CA ALA A 264 20.43 18.60 18.47
C ALA A 264 20.23 20.01 17.87
N ALA A 265 19.07 20.30 17.26
CA ALA A 265 18.76 21.61 16.73
C ALA A 265 18.36 22.57 17.87
N PRO A 266 18.68 23.87 17.75
CA PRO A 266 18.04 24.88 18.57
C PRO A 266 16.52 24.88 18.38
N LYS A 267 15.80 25.45 19.35
CA LYS A 267 14.35 25.62 19.24
C LYS A 267 13.98 26.37 17.96
N ASP A 268 12.87 25.97 17.34
CA ASP A 268 12.31 26.55 16.10
C ASP A 268 13.27 26.46 14.88
N SER A 269 14.23 25.54 14.93
CA SER A 269 15.23 25.29 13.89
C SER A 269 15.37 23.81 13.59
N LEU A 270 15.98 23.48 12.45
CA LEU A 270 16.41 22.14 12.06
C LEU A 270 17.91 22.14 11.74
N ILE A 271 18.53 20.98 11.77
CA ILE A 271 19.83 20.76 11.15
C ILE A 271 19.62 20.11 9.78
N LEU A 272 20.16 20.75 8.74
CA LEU A 272 20.26 20.18 7.40
C LEU A 272 21.63 19.53 7.24
N TYR A 273 21.62 18.24 6.92
CA TYR A 273 22.79 17.43 6.66
C TYR A 273 22.94 17.19 5.16
N LYS A 274 24.17 17.31 4.66
CA LYS A 274 24.61 16.77 3.37
C LYS A 274 25.42 15.51 3.65
N VAL A 275 25.00 14.39 3.09
CA VAL A 275 25.52 13.07 3.44
C VAL A 275 25.87 12.30 2.18
N GLU A 276 26.99 11.59 2.19
CA GLU A 276 27.40 10.73 1.07
C GLU A 276 26.36 9.63 0.83
N TYR A 277 26.02 9.40 -0.43
CA TYR A 277 25.12 8.33 -0.83
C TYR A 277 25.93 7.06 -1.10
N GLU A 278 25.59 5.99 -0.38
CA GLU A 278 26.09 4.64 -0.63
C GLU A 278 24.89 3.78 -1.05
N SER A 279 24.94 3.17 -2.23
CA SER A 279 23.82 2.39 -2.79
C SER A 279 23.56 1.08 -2.01
N SER A 280 24.54 0.61 -1.25
CA SER A 280 24.50 -0.64 -0.50
C SER A 280 25.29 -0.50 0.80
N PRO A 281 24.81 0.34 1.75
CA PRO A 281 25.54 0.62 2.97
C PRO A 281 25.60 -0.62 3.85
N VAL A 282 26.79 -0.89 4.39
CA VAL A 282 27.03 -2.02 5.30
C VAL A 282 26.27 -1.79 6.59
N LYS A 283 25.41 -2.75 6.96
CA LYS A 283 24.72 -2.73 8.24
C LYS A 283 25.55 -3.44 9.30
N ILE A 284 25.84 -2.74 10.39
CA ILE A 284 26.60 -3.24 11.52
C ILE A 284 25.73 -3.29 12.77
N LYS A 285 26.01 -4.26 13.65
CA LYS A 285 25.45 -4.27 15.00
C LYS A 285 26.31 -3.37 15.91
N PRO A 286 25.74 -2.33 16.54
CA PRO A 286 26.48 -1.51 17.50
C PRO A 286 27.03 -2.34 18.64
N SER A 287 28.27 -2.09 19.04
CA SER A 287 28.92 -2.77 20.18
C SER A 287 28.39 -2.29 21.54
N SER A 288 27.84 -1.07 21.60
CA SER A 288 27.34 -0.45 22.83
C SER A 288 26.29 0.63 22.55
N VAL A 289 25.54 1.02 23.58
CA VAL A 289 24.59 2.16 23.50
C VAL A 289 25.33 3.47 23.24
N GLN A 290 26.55 3.62 23.74
CA GLN A 290 27.39 4.80 23.49
C GLN A 290 27.77 4.91 22.01
N GLU A 291 28.17 3.80 21.38
CA GLU A 291 28.45 3.78 19.94
C GLU A 291 27.17 4.10 19.12
N LEU A 292 26.03 3.55 19.53
CA LEU A 292 24.74 3.84 18.91
C LEU A 292 24.39 5.34 18.97
N GLN A 293 24.53 5.95 20.15
CA GLN A 293 24.31 7.39 20.34
C GLN A 293 25.25 8.23 19.46
N GLN A 294 26.52 7.84 19.38
CA GLN A 294 27.50 8.52 18.54
C GLN A 294 27.09 8.48 17.06
N ILE A 295 26.75 7.30 16.53
CA ILE A 295 26.34 7.16 15.13
C ILE A 295 25.03 7.91 14.87
N ALA A 296 24.05 7.79 15.77
CA ALA A 296 22.77 8.48 15.66
C ALA A 296 22.90 10.02 15.72
N SER A 297 23.94 10.54 16.38
CA SER A 297 24.19 11.98 16.47
C SER A 297 24.69 12.62 15.17
N LEU A 298 25.07 11.81 14.16
CA LEU A 298 25.64 12.27 12.89
C LEU A 298 26.73 13.34 13.08
N PRO A 299 27.84 13.01 13.78
CA PRO A 299 28.87 13.98 14.11
C PRO A 299 29.51 14.53 12.84
N PRO A 300 29.91 15.82 12.83
CA PRO A 300 30.60 16.41 11.69
C PRO A 300 32.01 15.79 11.51
N PRO A 301 32.56 15.77 10.29
CA PRO A 301 33.78 15.03 9.94
C PRO A 301 35.03 15.44 10.74
N HIS A 302 35.08 16.66 11.28
CA HIS A 302 36.19 17.18 12.08
C HIS A 302 36.22 16.76 13.54
N LEU A 303 35.14 16.19 14.07
CA LEU A 303 35.13 15.61 15.40
C LEU A 303 35.77 14.21 15.34
N LYS A 304 37.08 14.17 15.07
CA LYS A 304 37.89 13.04 15.52
C LYS A 304 37.77 13.02 17.04
N LEU A 305 37.25 11.91 17.57
CA LEU A 305 37.07 11.69 18.99
C LEU A 305 38.39 11.93 19.73
N THR A 306 38.53 13.07 20.39
CA THR A 306 39.42 13.18 21.54
C THR A 306 38.63 12.70 22.74
N SER A 307 38.74 11.42 23.05
CA SER A 307 38.51 10.93 24.41
C SER A 307 39.45 11.70 25.36
N PRO A 308 39.03 12.05 26.58
CA PRO A 308 39.93 12.62 27.58
C PRO A 308 41.07 11.63 27.83
N LYS A 309 42.29 12.17 27.90
CA LYS A 309 43.58 11.47 28.07
C LYS A 309 43.49 10.22 28.97
N GLU A 310 43.60 9.05 28.35
CA GLU A 310 44.21 7.78 28.80
C GLU A 310 43.49 6.61 28.10
N GLU A 311 43.99 6.17 26.92
CA GLU A 311 43.75 4.85 26.25
C GLU A 311 44.05 4.87 24.72
N THR A 312 45.05 5.63 24.27
CA THR A 312 45.25 5.97 22.84
C THR A 312 45.83 4.87 21.92
N THR A 313 46.18 3.68 22.42
CA THR A 313 46.76 2.61 21.58
C THR A 313 45.79 1.49 21.21
N HIS A 314 44.81 1.17 22.04
CA HIS A 314 43.86 0.08 21.77
C HIS A 314 42.62 0.53 20.97
N GLU A 315 42.11 1.74 21.19
CA GLU A 315 40.99 2.29 20.39
C GLU A 315 41.40 2.56 18.94
N THR A 316 42.55 3.20 18.72
CA THR A 316 43.05 3.50 17.37
C THR A 316 43.33 2.23 16.55
N ALA A 317 43.83 1.17 17.21
CA ALA A 317 44.04 -0.14 16.58
C ALA A 317 42.72 -0.87 16.29
N ARG A 318 41.73 -0.81 17.20
CA ARG A 318 40.38 -1.37 16.95
C ARG A 318 39.66 -0.64 15.84
N GLN A 319 39.79 0.67 15.76
CA GLN A 319 39.16 1.50 14.74
C GLN A 319 39.80 1.28 13.37
N LEU A 320 41.14 1.18 13.30
CA LEU A 320 41.85 0.82 12.07
C LEU A 320 41.50 -0.59 11.58
N VAL A 321 41.43 -1.57 12.50
CA VAL A 321 40.99 -2.94 12.20
C VAL A 321 39.55 -2.97 11.71
N HIS A 322 38.67 -2.17 12.32
CA HIS A 322 37.28 -2.04 11.92
C HIS A 322 37.11 -1.36 10.56
N ASP A 323 37.93 -0.35 10.24
CA ASP A 323 37.92 0.33 8.94
C ASP A 323 38.44 -0.59 7.82
N THR A 324 39.51 -1.36 8.06
CA THR A 324 39.95 -2.41 7.12
C THR A 324 38.91 -3.52 6.96
N LEU A 325 38.27 -3.95 8.05
CA LEU A 325 37.20 -4.94 8.02
C LEU A 325 35.99 -4.39 7.23
N LEU A 326 35.62 -3.12 7.41
CA LEU A 326 34.57 -2.45 6.64
C LEU A 326 34.92 -2.38 5.15
N GLN A 327 36.19 -2.14 4.79
CA GLN A 327 36.63 -2.08 3.40
C GLN A 327 36.62 -3.46 2.73
N GLU A 328 37.14 -4.50 3.40
CA GLU A 328 37.08 -5.89 2.94
C GLU A 328 35.62 -6.38 2.85
N THR A 329 34.78 -6.00 3.82
CA THR A 329 33.35 -6.30 3.85
C THR A 329 32.61 -5.59 2.73
N ARG A 330 32.93 -4.32 2.41
CA ARG A 330 32.36 -3.58 1.26
C ARG A 330 32.70 -4.25 -0.07
N GLN A 331 33.93 -4.71 -0.25
CA GLN A 331 34.33 -5.47 -1.45
C GLN A 331 33.59 -6.81 -1.53
N ALA A 332 33.47 -7.53 -0.41
CA ALA A 332 32.70 -8.76 -0.34
C ALA A 332 31.19 -8.54 -0.62
N ILE A 333 30.62 -7.41 -0.20
CA ILE A 333 29.22 -7.03 -0.46
C ILE A 333 28.98 -6.67 -1.92
N ALA A 334 29.86 -5.89 -2.55
CA ALA A 334 29.75 -5.57 -3.98
C ALA A 334 29.79 -6.86 -4.82
N HIS A 335 30.70 -7.77 -4.48
CA HIS A 335 30.78 -9.08 -5.10
C HIS A 335 29.54 -9.95 -4.81
N TYR A 336 28.98 -9.89 -3.60
CA TYR A 336 27.75 -10.59 -3.22
C TYR A 336 26.53 -10.08 -4.02
N ALA A 337 26.37 -8.76 -4.18
CA ALA A 337 25.28 -8.18 -4.96
C ALA A 337 25.33 -8.62 -6.43
N ASP A 338 26.53 -8.64 -7.03
CA ASP A 338 26.75 -9.15 -8.39
C ASP A 338 26.41 -10.64 -8.51
N LEU A 339 26.81 -11.45 -7.51
CA LEU A 339 26.47 -12.86 -7.41
C LEU A 339 24.96 -13.09 -7.31
N ILE A 340 24.23 -12.31 -6.51
CA ILE A 340 22.76 -12.43 -6.38
C ILE A 340 22.06 -12.04 -7.70
N GLY A 341 22.52 -10.97 -8.36
CA GLY A 341 22.04 -10.60 -9.69
C GLY A 341 22.28 -11.72 -10.72
N THR A 342 23.45 -12.34 -10.67
CA THR A 342 23.84 -13.49 -11.49
C THR A 342 22.97 -14.72 -11.19
N VAL A 343 22.71 -15.03 -9.92
CA VAL A 343 21.81 -16.13 -9.49
C VAL A 343 20.40 -15.91 -10.03
N ARG A 344 19.87 -14.69 -9.95
CA ARG A 344 18.55 -14.35 -10.50
C ARG A 344 18.51 -14.53 -12.02
N ASN A 345 19.49 -13.96 -12.74
CA ASN A 345 19.59 -14.10 -14.19
C ASN A 345 19.68 -15.57 -14.62
N PHE A 346 20.52 -16.38 -13.97
CA PHE A 346 20.59 -17.82 -14.26
C PHE A 346 19.29 -18.55 -13.92
N THR A 347 18.58 -18.16 -12.86
CA THR A 347 17.27 -18.75 -12.52
C THR A 347 16.23 -18.47 -13.59
N ASP A 348 16.19 -17.23 -14.11
CA ASP A 348 15.30 -16.82 -15.20
C ASP A 348 15.65 -17.54 -16.52
N GLN A 349 16.95 -17.69 -16.83
CA GLN A 349 17.40 -18.46 -17.99
C GLN A 349 17.02 -19.95 -17.87
N VAL A 350 17.26 -20.58 -16.70
CA VAL A 350 16.90 -21.98 -16.44
C VAL A 350 15.41 -22.21 -16.67
N THR A 351 14.54 -21.37 -16.08
CA THR A 351 13.09 -21.49 -16.24
C THR A 351 12.65 -21.27 -17.70
N GLY A 352 13.27 -20.35 -18.42
CA GLY A 352 13.04 -20.15 -19.86
C GLY A 352 13.39 -21.39 -20.70
N HIS A 353 14.55 -22.00 -20.45
CA HIS A 353 15.00 -23.22 -21.15
C HIS A 353 14.15 -24.45 -20.78
N GLU A 354 13.72 -24.59 -19.52
CA GLU A 354 12.79 -25.65 -19.09
C GLU A 354 11.44 -25.55 -19.83
N TRP A 355 10.88 -24.35 -19.93
CA TRP A 355 9.64 -24.13 -20.68
C TRP A 355 9.79 -24.45 -22.18
N ARG A 356 10.94 -24.07 -22.77
CA ARG A 356 11.25 -24.37 -24.16
C ARG A 356 11.38 -25.87 -24.40
N LEU A 357 12.06 -26.59 -23.51
CA LEU A 357 12.19 -28.05 -23.58
C LEU A 357 10.83 -28.74 -23.50
N ASP A 358 9.95 -28.32 -22.59
CA ASP A 358 8.59 -28.86 -22.51
C ASP A 358 7.79 -28.62 -23.79
N SER A 359 7.93 -27.45 -24.40
CA SER A 359 7.29 -27.12 -25.67
C SER A 359 7.83 -27.99 -26.82
N LEU A 360 9.16 -28.17 -26.90
CA LEU A 360 9.81 -29.02 -27.90
C LEU A 360 9.43 -30.49 -27.74
N ARG A 361 9.33 -31.00 -26.49
CA ARG A 361 8.89 -32.37 -26.20
C ARG A 361 7.44 -32.62 -26.60
N ARG A 362 6.54 -31.65 -26.38
CA ARG A 362 5.15 -31.71 -26.88
C ARG A 362 5.11 -31.73 -28.40
N LEU A 363 5.90 -30.86 -29.05
CA LEU A 363 6.00 -30.81 -30.51
C LEU A 363 6.52 -32.15 -31.07
N TYR A 364 7.58 -32.70 -30.48
CA TYR A 364 8.13 -34.01 -30.83
C TYR A 364 7.06 -35.12 -30.78
N GLY A 365 6.22 -35.13 -29.74
CA GLY A 365 5.12 -36.09 -29.59
C GLY A 365 3.99 -35.92 -30.61
N SER A 366 3.82 -34.74 -31.19
CA SER A 366 2.78 -34.44 -32.19
C SER A 366 3.18 -34.72 -33.64
N LEU A 367 4.48 -34.85 -33.92
CA LEU A 367 4.99 -35.03 -35.28
C LEU A 367 4.85 -36.50 -35.72
N SER A 368 4.44 -36.71 -36.97
CA SER A 368 4.24 -38.05 -37.56
C SER A 368 5.36 -38.48 -38.51
N ARG A 369 6.15 -37.53 -39.05
CA ARG A 369 7.29 -37.78 -39.92
C ARG A 369 8.59 -37.99 -39.12
N GLU A 370 9.35 -39.00 -39.51
CA GLU A 370 10.58 -39.42 -38.81
C GLU A 370 11.73 -38.43 -38.98
N GLU A 371 11.88 -37.84 -40.18
CA GLU A 371 12.87 -36.79 -40.45
C GLU A 371 12.64 -35.54 -39.57
N ASP A 372 11.38 -35.09 -39.45
CA ASP A 372 10.99 -33.93 -38.63
C ASP A 372 11.22 -34.21 -37.12
N ARG A 373 10.94 -35.44 -36.67
CA ARG A 373 11.25 -35.87 -35.29
C ARG A 373 12.74 -35.81 -35.01
N LEU A 374 13.59 -36.22 -35.96
CA LEU A 374 15.03 -36.27 -35.76
C LEU A 374 15.64 -34.86 -35.60
N VAL A 375 15.11 -33.87 -36.33
CA VAL A 375 15.47 -32.45 -36.16
C VAL A 375 15.07 -31.93 -34.78
N ILE A 376 13.85 -32.21 -34.33
CA ILE A 376 13.38 -31.78 -33.00
C ILE A 376 14.15 -32.51 -31.88
N ALA A 377 14.47 -33.79 -32.05
CA ALA A 377 15.29 -34.54 -31.09
C ALA A 377 16.69 -33.95 -30.92
N ASN A 378 17.34 -33.55 -32.01
CA ASN A 378 18.64 -32.87 -31.94
C ASN A 378 18.53 -31.52 -31.21
N THR A 379 17.47 -30.76 -31.48
CA THR A 379 17.21 -29.48 -30.81
C THR A 379 16.95 -29.67 -29.31
N ILE A 380 16.19 -30.69 -28.92
CA ILE A 380 15.98 -31.06 -27.51
C ILE A 380 17.32 -31.38 -26.85
N ARG A 381 18.17 -32.18 -27.50
CA ARG A 381 19.48 -32.54 -26.96
C ARG A 381 20.39 -31.33 -26.74
N GLU A 382 20.39 -30.38 -27.68
CA GLU A 382 21.15 -29.13 -27.56
C GLU A 382 20.63 -28.27 -26.40
N GLU A 383 19.32 -28.10 -26.28
CA GLU A 383 18.69 -27.36 -25.19
C GLU A 383 18.90 -28.03 -23.82
N GLU A 384 18.93 -29.37 -23.76
CA GLU A 384 19.27 -30.12 -22.53
C GLU A 384 20.71 -29.90 -22.09
N ILE A 385 21.67 -29.81 -23.02
CA ILE A 385 23.07 -29.51 -22.71
C ILE A 385 23.19 -28.09 -22.13
N ILE A 386 22.55 -27.10 -22.77
CA ILE A 386 22.53 -25.71 -22.29
C ILE A 386 21.90 -25.63 -20.90
N LEU A 387 20.78 -26.33 -20.69
CA LEU A 387 20.13 -26.37 -19.37
C LEU A 387 21.05 -26.96 -18.30
N MET A 388 21.80 -28.02 -18.61
CA MET A 388 22.76 -28.61 -17.68
C MET A 388 23.88 -27.62 -17.30
N GLU A 389 24.43 -26.89 -18.27
CA GLU A 389 25.46 -25.87 -18.04
C GLU A 389 24.94 -24.70 -17.21
N LEU A 390 23.73 -24.21 -17.51
CA LEU A 390 23.06 -23.16 -16.74
C LEU A 390 22.77 -23.59 -15.30
N GLN A 391 22.26 -24.82 -15.11
CA GLN A 391 22.02 -25.37 -13.77
C GLN A 391 23.33 -25.54 -12.99
N GLN A 392 24.43 -25.90 -13.64
CA GLN A 392 25.74 -25.98 -12.99
C GLN A 392 26.24 -24.58 -12.59
N SER A 393 26.17 -23.60 -13.49
CA SER A 393 26.54 -22.21 -13.22
C SER A 393 25.72 -21.61 -12.09
N LEU A 394 24.41 -21.91 -12.05
CA LEU A 394 23.52 -21.51 -10.97
C LEU A 394 23.93 -22.13 -9.63
N ARG A 395 24.30 -23.42 -9.60
CA ARG A 395 24.80 -24.08 -8.38
C ARG A 395 26.08 -23.43 -7.88
N ASP A 396 27.02 -23.13 -8.77
CA ASP A 396 28.32 -22.54 -8.42
C ASP A 396 28.16 -21.09 -7.94
N ALA A 397 27.29 -20.31 -8.57
CA ALA A 397 26.94 -18.96 -8.14
C ALA A 397 26.25 -18.98 -6.75
N ARG A 398 25.30 -19.91 -6.52
CA ARG A 398 24.66 -20.08 -5.20
C ARG A 398 25.66 -20.46 -4.12
N LYS A 399 26.58 -21.38 -4.41
CA LYS A 399 27.62 -21.79 -3.45
C LYS A 399 28.56 -20.63 -3.11
N SER A 400 28.92 -19.82 -4.10
CA SER A 400 29.76 -18.63 -3.90
C SER A 400 29.03 -17.57 -3.07
N ALA A 401 27.75 -17.31 -3.35
CA ALA A 401 26.91 -16.43 -2.55
C ALA A 401 26.78 -16.91 -1.10
N GLN A 402 26.52 -18.21 -0.89
CA GLN A 402 26.42 -18.82 0.42
C GLN A 402 27.72 -18.71 1.24
N SER A 403 28.88 -18.88 0.60
CA SER A 403 30.19 -18.72 1.26
C SER A 403 30.39 -17.30 1.80
N ILE A 404 29.85 -16.31 1.10
CA ILE A 404 29.89 -14.91 1.51
C ILE A 404 28.83 -14.61 2.59
N GLU A 405 27.65 -15.23 2.52
CA GLU A 405 26.64 -15.17 3.59
C GLU A 405 27.18 -15.73 4.91
N ASP A 406 27.86 -16.87 4.87
CA ASP A 406 28.50 -17.47 6.04
C ASP A 406 29.60 -16.55 6.63
N LEU A 407 30.35 -15.88 5.75
CA LEU A 407 31.32 -14.86 6.15
C LEU A 407 30.63 -13.68 6.86
N PHE A 408 29.52 -13.17 6.33
CA PHE A 408 28.77 -12.08 6.94
C PHE A 408 28.16 -12.46 8.30
N LEU A 409 27.56 -13.66 8.39
CA LEU A 409 27.03 -14.21 9.64
C LEU A 409 28.12 -14.31 10.72
N SER A 410 29.32 -14.74 10.36
CA SER A 410 30.45 -14.85 11.31
C SER A 410 30.94 -13.50 11.85
N HIS A 411 30.74 -12.41 11.11
CA HIS A 411 31.18 -11.07 11.48
C HIS A 411 30.03 -10.17 12.01
N GLY A 412 28.80 -10.67 12.07
CA GLY A 412 27.63 -9.91 12.52
C GLY A 412 27.25 -8.75 11.58
N VAL A 413 27.64 -8.86 10.31
CA VAL A 413 27.27 -7.93 9.24
C VAL A 413 26.05 -8.50 8.53
N LEU A 414 25.07 -7.66 8.22
CA LEU A 414 24.00 -8.09 7.31
C LEU A 414 24.30 -7.59 5.90
N PRO A 415 24.37 -8.48 4.88
CA PRO A 415 24.41 -8.03 3.51
C PRO A 415 23.15 -7.23 3.18
N PRO A 416 23.24 -6.24 2.29
CA PRO A 416 22.07 -5.55 1.78
C PRO A 416 21.11 -6.58 1.15
N VAL A 417 19.84 -6.54 1.54
CA VAL A 417 18.79 -7.26 0.81
C VAL A 417 18.70 -6.58 -0.55
N ALA A 418 18.91 -7.33 -1.64
CA ALA A 418 18.85 -6.81 -2.99
C ALA A 418 17.44 -6.29 -3.31
N THR A 419 17.20 -5.01 -3.06
CA THR A 419 16.12 -4.26 -3.68
C THR A 419 16.55 -3.88 -5.10
N PRO A 420 15.64 -3.90 -6.09
CA PRO A 420 15.95 -3.46 -7.44
C PRO A 420 16.11 -1.93 -7.44
N ALA A 421 17.29 -1.45 -7.02
CA ALA A 421 17.73 -0.07 -7.21
C ALA A 421 18.81 -0.06 -8.30
N SER A 422 18.59 0.80 -9.30
CA SER A 422 19.39 1.08 -10.50
C SER A 422 20.74 0.35 -10.69
N THR A 423 20.87 -0.35 -11.81
CA THR A 423 22.11 -0.91 -12.39
C THR A 423 23.09 0.17 -12.92
N GLN A 424 23.36 1.22 -12.16
CA GLN A 424 24.45 2.14 -12.49
C GLN A 424 25.67 1.89 -11.59
N PRO A 425 26.84 1.54 -12.17
CA PRO A 425 28.08 1.49 -11.41
C PRO A 425 28.45 2.90 -10.95
N ALA A 426 28.75 3.04 -9.65
CA ALA A 426 29.26 4.29 -9.09
C ALA A 426 30.56 4.67 -9.82
N PRO A 427 30.74 5.94 -10.26
CA PRO A 427 32.02 6.40 -10.76
C PRO A 427 33.06 6.35 -9.63
N ALA A 428 34.29 5.99 -9.96
CA ALA A 428 35.41 6.13 -9.03
C ALA A 428 35.55 7.59 -8.62
N HIS A 429 35.35 7.90 -7.34
CA HIS A 429 35.54 9.25 -6.80
C HIS A 429 37.00 9.46 -6.40
N ASP A 430 37.54 10.62 -6.77
CA ASP A 430 38.82 11.14 -6.29
C ASP A 430 38.80 11.27 -4.76
N PRO A 431 39.98 11.17 -4.09
CA PRO A 431 40.08 11.27 -2.64
C PRO A 431 39.48 12.59 -2.11
N PRO A 432 38.95 12.60 -0.89
CA PRO A 432 38.16 13.71 -0.36
C PRO A 432 38.94 15.02 -0.39
N GLN A 433 38.48 15.96 -1.22
CA GLN A 433 38.97 17.33 -1.22
C GLN A 433 38.48 18.04 0.06
N GLN A 434 39.39 18.79 0.68
CA GLN A 434 39.20 19.60 1.89
C GLN A 434 37.93 20.46 1.86
N GLU A 435 37.26 20.54 3.02
CA GLU A 435 35.91 21.07 3.20
C GLU A 435 35.72 22.50 2.69
N ALA A 436 34.88 22.66 1.68
CA ALA A 436 34.12 23.90 1.53
C ALA A 436 33.01 23.92 2.60
N PRO A 437 32.79 25.05 3.30
CA PRO A 437 31.66 25.17 4.22
C PRO A 437 30.34 24.93 3.47
N PHE A 438 29.52 24.01 3.99
CA PHE A 438 28.20 23.71 3.43
C PHE A 438 27.26 24.90 3.67
N ASN A 439 27.12 25.74 2.64
CA ASN A 439 26.31 26.95 2.66
C ASN A 439 25.17 26.81 1.64
N PRO A 440 24.04 26.19 2.01
CA PRO A 440 22.91 26.04 1.10
C PRO A 440 22.35 27.40 0.68
N VAL A 441 22.03 27.53 -0.61
CA VAL A 441 21.37 28.71 -1.16
C VAL A 441 19.86 28.58 -0.98
N ARG A 442 19.24 29.59 -0.36
CA ARG A 442 17.79 29.63 -0.17
C ARG A 442 17.08 29.84 -1.52
N GLN A 443 16.30 28.85 -1.93
CA GLN A 443 15.47 28.88 -3.13
C GLN A 443 14.18 29.70 -2.92
N LYS A 444 13.42 29.89 -4.01
CA LYS A 444 12.08 30.49 -3.99
C LYS A 444 11.05 29.45 -4.40
N TYR A 445 9.84 29.59 -3.87
CA TYR A 445 8.71 28.82 -4.35
C TYR A 445 8.39 29.17 -5.81
N VAL A 446 7.99 28.16 -6.58
CA VAL A 446 7.48 28.29 -7.94
C VAL A 446 5.95 28.12 -7.91
N ASN A 447 5.26 28.61 -8.94
CA ASN A 447 3.82 28.45 -9.11
C ASN A 447 3.50 27.55 -10.31
N LEU A 448 2.40 26.80 -10.23
CA LEU A 448 1.93 25.87 -11.25
C LEU A 448 0.84 26.51 -12.14
N GLU A 449 1.11 27.70 -12.71
CA GLU A 449 0.12 28.50 -13.44
C GLU A 449 -0.37 27.86 -14.76
N ASN A 450 0.45 27.00 -15.37
CA ASN A 450 0.13 26.31 -16.63
C ASN A 450 -0.29 24.85 -16.41
N HIS A 451 -0.75 24.51 -15.19
CA HIS A 451 -1.16 23.16 -14.82
C HIS A 451 -2.66 23.15 -14.51
N ILE A 452 -3.36 22.18 -15.08
CA ILE A 452 -4.80 21.97 -14.89
C ILE A 452 -4.99 20.64 -14.15
N PHE A 453 -5.77 20.67 -13.08
CA PHE A 453 -6.07 19.50 -12.26
C PHE A 453 -7.53 19.10 -12.47
N GLU A 454 -7.76 17.84 -12.82
CA GLU A 454 -9.12 17.32 -12.98
C GLU A 454 -9.77 17.01 -11.63
N ALA A 455 -11.07 17.26 -11.53
CA ALA A 455 -11.84 16.93 -10.34
C ALA A 455 -12.09 15.42 -10.27
N PRO A 456 -12.09 14.81 -9.07
CA PRO A 456 -12.51 13.42 -8.89
C PRO A 456 -13.89 13.22 -9.49
N VAL A 457 -14.06 12.15 -10.26
CA VAL A 457 -15.39 11.76 -10.73
C VAL A 457 -16.21 11.42 -9.49
N PRO A 458 -17.36 12.09 -9.25
CA PRO A 458 -18.16 11.80 -8.07
C PRO A 458 -18.55 10.32 -8.08
N VAL A 459 -18.12 9.59 -7.05
CA VAL A 459 -18.56 8.21 -6.83
C VAL A 459 -20.06 8.28 -6.60
N ILE A 460 -20.85 7.86 -7.58
CA ILE A 460 -22.29 7.72 -7.42
C ILE A 460 -22.46 6.69 -6.28
N PRO A 461 -23.02 7.05 -5.12
CA PRO A 461 -23.21 6.11 -4.03
C PRO A 461 -23.99 4.89 -4.55
N PRO A 462 -23.75 3.66 -4.04
CA PRO A 462 -24.45 2.47 -4.52
C PRO A 462 -25.95 2.72 -4.40
N VAL A 463 -26.58 2.99 -5.54
CA VAL A 463 -27.98 3.37 -5.56
C VAL A 463 -28.76 2.13 -5.18
N ASP A 464 -29.62 2.22 -4.17
CA ASP A 464 -30.55 1.12 -3.87
C ASP A 464 -31.49 0.93 -5.07
N LEU A 465 -31.19 -0.09 -5.88
CA LEU A 465 -31.93 -0.43 -7.09
C LEU A 465 -33.22 -1.21 -6.82
N THR A 466 -33.55 -1.47 -5.56
CA THR A 466 -34.76 -2.20 -5.17
C THR A 466 -35.99 -1.39 -5.50
N PHE A 467 -36.93 -2.00 -6.26
CA PHE A 467 -38.17 -1.34 -6.63
C PHE A 467 -39.03 -1.05 -5.40
N ARG A 468 -39.47 0.21 -5.28
CA ARG A 468 -40.32 0.71 -4.19
C ARG A 468 -41.11 1.94 -4.63
N ILE A 469 -42.13 2.28 -3.84
CA ILE A 469 -42.91 3.51 -4.00
C ILE A 469 -42.73 4.33 -2.73
N GLU A 470 -42.12 5.50 -2.89
CA GLU A 470 -41.83 6.45 -1.82
C GLU A 470 -42.63 7.75 -2.01
N LYS A 471 -42.36 8.75 -1.16
CA LYS A 471 -42.95 10.08 -1.27
C LYS A 471 -42.37 10.87 -2.46
N GLU A 472 -41.09 10.65 -2.77
CA GLU A 472 -40.37 11.31 -3.87
C GLU A 472 -39.63 10.26 -4.71
N SER A 473 -39.52 10.51 -6.01
CA SER A 473 -38.83 9.59 -6.92
C SER A 473 -37.33 9.86 -6.97
N VAL A 474 -36.54 8.78 -6.94
CA VAL A 474 -35.08 8.82 -7.13
C VAL A 474 -34.75 8.49 -8.59
N ILE A 475 -34.12 9.44 -9.30
CA ILE A 475 -33.65 9.24 -10.67
C ILE A 475 -32.21 8.72 -10.64
N VAL A 476 -31.95 7.66 -11.40
CA VAL A 476 -30.67 6.97 -11.50
C VAL A 476 -30.13 7.13 -12.93
N PRO A 477 -28.86 7.54 -13.10
CA PRO A 477 -28.22 7.56 -14.42
C PRO A 477 -28.25 6.18 -15.09
N TRP A 478 -28.33 6.14 -16.41
CA TRP A 478 -28.34 4.88 -17.19
C TRP A 478 -26.95 4.19 -17.26
N GLU A 479 -25.96 4.71 -16.55
CA GLU A 479 -24.58 4.22 -16.58
C GLU A 479 -24.43 3.07 -15.58
N ASN A 480 -23.95 1.90 -16.05
CA ASN A 480 -23.82 0.59 -15.35
C ASN A 480 -24.99 -0.39 -15.58
N GLU A 481 -25.11 -0.92 -16.81
CA GLU A 481 -26.04 -2.01 -17.10
C GLU A 481 -25.54 -3.36 -16.53
N PRO A 482 -26.42 -4.15 -15.89
CA PRO A 482 -26.05 -5.48 -15.45
C PRO A 482 -25.79 -6.40 -16.65
N LYS A 483 -24.79 -7.27 -16.53
CA LYS A 483 -24.58 -8.39 -17.48
C LYS A 483 -25.67 -9.44 -17.22
N GLY A 484 -26.18 -10.07 -18.29
CA GLY A 484 -27.23 -11.10 -18.19
C GLY A 484 -28.64 -10.62 -18.57
N LEU A 485 -29.66 -11.43 -18.22
CA LEU A 485 -31.08 -11.17 -18.49
C LEU A 485 -31.68 -10.32 -17.36
N TYR A 486 -32.35 -9.23 -17.71
CA TYR A 486 -33.12 -8.43 -16.77
C TYR A 486 -34.33 -7.77 -17.43
N TYR A 487 -35.27 -7.35 -16.60
CA TYR A 487 -36.49 -6.67 -17.00
C TYR A 487 -36.56 -5.29 -16.34
N ARG A 488 -37.17 -4.33 -17.03
CA ARG A 488 -37.54 -3.01 -16.50
C ARG A 488 -38.95 -2.66 -16.91
N ILE A 489 -39.55 -1.67 -16.26
CA ILE A 489 -40.88 -1.16 -16.62
C ILE A 489 -40.73 0.18 -17.32
N GLN A 490 -41.01 0.28 -18.60
CA GLN A 490 -41.10 1.56 -19.29
C GLN A 490 -42.35 2.29 -18.81
N LEU A 491 -42.19 3.49 -18.25
CA LEU A 491 -43.27 4.30 -17.70
C LEU A 491 -43.97 5.10 -18.81
N PHE A 492 -43.20 5.96 -19.49
CA PHE A 492 -43.67 6.82 -20.57
C PHE A 492 -42.48 7.43 -21.33
N THR A 493 -42.78 8.03 -22.48
CA THR A 493 -41.83 8.74 -23.33
C THR A 493 -42.30 10.18 -23.51
N VAL A 494 -41.44 11.17 -23.25
CA VAL A 494 -41.77 12.60 -23.29
C VAL A 494 -40.71 13.40 -24.04
N VAL A 495 -41.10 14.51 -24.65
CA VAL A 495 -40.18 15.37 -25.43
C VAL A 495 -39.35 16.29 -24.52
N ARG A 496 -39.88 16.63 -23.34
CA ARG A 496 -39.20 17.42 -22.30
C ARG A 496 -38.99 16.55 -21.07
N LYS A 497 -37.93 16.82 -20.30
CA LYS A 497 -37.64 16.07 -19.06
C LYS A 497 -38.84 16.09 -18.11
N ALA A 498 -39.13 14.94 -17.51
CA ALA A 498 -40.19 14.80 -16.53
C ALA A 498 -39.79 15.46 -15.20
N VAL A 499 -40.74 16.13 -14.56
CA VAL A 499 -40.53 16.65 -13.20
C VAL A 499 -40.78 15.54 -12.16
N PRO A 500 -40.15 15.56 -10.97
CA PRO A 500 -40.28 14.49 -9.98
C PRO A 500 -41.72 14.11 -9.61
N GLY A 501 -42.64 15.08 -9.56
CA GLY A 501 -44.06 14.83 -9.30
C GLY A 501 -44.81 14.02 -10.38
N GLN A 502 -44.25 13.89 -11.59
CA GLN A 502 -44.76 13.02 -12.66
C GLN A 502 -44.29 11.57 -12.52
N LEU A 503 -43.22 11.32 -11.75
CA LEU A 503 -42.67 9.99 -11.50
C LEU A 503 -43.36 9.27 -10.32
N LYS A 504 -44.25 9.98 -9.61
CA LYS A 504 -45.19 9.44 -8.62
C LYS A 504 -44.55 8.60 -7.51
N GLY A 505 -43.35 8.99 -7.09
CA GLY A 505 -42.65 8.31 -5.99
C GLY A 505 -42.07 6.95 -6.37
N ILE A 506 -42.11 6.57 -7.65
CA ILE A 506 -41.50 5.32 -8.12
C ILE A 506 -39.97 5.44 -7.98
N CYS A 507 -39.36 4.41 -7.39
CA CYS A 507 -37.91 4.32 -7.16
C CYS A 507 -37.42 2.89 -7.45
N PRO A 508 -36.23 2.71 -8.06
CA PRO A 508 -35.50 3.71 -8.84
C PRO A 508 -36.18 4.01 -10.19
N VAL A 509 -35.97 5.20 -10.74
CA VAL A 509 -36.34 5.58 -12.11
C VAL A 509 -35.08 5.84 -12.94
N PHE A 510 -34.96 5.20 -14.09
CA PHE A 510 -33.86 5.42 -15.03
C PHE A 510 -34.29 6.36 -16.16
N GLU A 511 -33.50 7.39 -16.44
CA GLU A 511 -33.72 8.35 -17.54
C GLU A 511 -32.81 8.01 -18.73
N VAL A 512 -33.40 7.82 -19.91
CA VAL A 512 -32.66 7.60 -21.17
C VAL A 512 -33.04 8.64 -22.20
N ARG A 513 -32.03 9.23 -22.85
CA ARG A 513 -32.23 10.09 -24.01
C ARG A 513 -32.17 9.27 -25.30
N ALA A 514 -33.32 9.06 -25.94
CA ALA A 514 -33.44 8.39 -27.23
C ALA A 514 -33.74 9.44 -28.32
N GLY A 515 -32.69 9.96 -28.94
CA GLY A 515 -32.80 11.04 -29.94
C GLY A 515 -33.33 12.35 -29.33
N SER A 516 -34.50 12.79 -29.79
CA SER A 516 -35.17 14.02 -29.32
C SER A 516 -36.18 13.80 -28.18
N ARG A 517 -36.21 12.61 -27.58
CA ARG A 517 -37.18 12.23 -26.54
C ARG A 517 -36.46 11.62 -25.33
N TYR A 518 -37.08 11.75 -24.17
CA TYR A 518 -36.70 11.10 -22.92
C TYR A 518 -37.62 9.91 -22.66
N VAL A 519 -37.02 8.76 -22.34
CA VAL A 519 -37.73 7.55 -21.94
C VAL A 519 -37.41 7.26 -20.49
N TYR A 520 -38.45 7.05 -19.69
CA TYR A 520 -38.31 6.74 -18.27
C TYR A 520 -38.63 5.27 -18.01
N TYR A 521 -37.72 4.58 -17.31
CA TYR A 521 -37.90 3.21 -16.88
C TYR A 521 -37.94 3.12 -15.36
N ALA A 522 -38.62 2.13 -14.80
CA ALA A 522 -38.72 1.90 -13.37
C ALA A 522 -38.22 0.51 -13.00
N GLY A 523 -37.46 0.45 -11.90
CA GLY A 523 -36.94 -0.78 -11.30
C GLY A 523 -35.99 -1.56 -12.19
N GLN A 524 -35.42 -2.60 -11.60
CA GLN A 524 -34.61 -3.61 -12.29
C GLN A 524 -34.96 -4.97 -11.69
N PHE A 525 -35.43 -5.90 -12.53
CA PHE A 525 -35.97 -7.18 -12.08
C PHE A 525 -35.26 -8.33 -12.79
N ASN A 526 -34.89 -9.36 -12.04
CA ASN A 526 -34.24 -10.54 -12.61
C ASN A 526 -35.26 -11.59 -13.09
N SER A 527 -36.54 -11.43 -12.75
CA SER A 527 -37.63 -12.32 -13.14
C SER A 527 -38.80 -11.53 -13.77
N TYR A 528 -39.50 -12.15 -14.71
CA TYR A 528 -40.72 -11.56 -15.27
C TYR A 528 -41.83 -11.46 -14.22
N ALA A 529 -41.86 -12.42 -13.28
CA ALA A 529 -42.85 -12.45 -12.22
C ALA A 529 -42.76 -11.21 -11.31
N ASP A 530 -41.56 -10.80 -10.93
CA ASP A 530 -41.36 -9.63 -10.07
C ASP A 530 -41.58 -8.32 -10.83
N ALA A 531 -41.17 -8.25 -12.09
CA ALA A 531 -41.50 -7.14 -12.97
C ALA A 531 -43.02 -6.97 -13.14
N SER A 532 -43.77 -8.08 -13.23
CA SER A 532 -45.23 -8.08 -13.35
C SER A 532 -45.92 -7.60 -12.06
N LYS A 533 -45.45 -8.04 -10.89
CA LYS A 533 -45.93 -7.54 -9.59
C LYS A 533 -45.69 -6.03 -9.47
N ALA A 534 -44.50 -5.56 -9.80
CA ALA A 534 -44.15 -4.14 -9.78
C ALA A 534 -44.95 -3.33 -10.81
N LEU A 535 -45.20 -3.86 -12.01
CA LEU A 535 -46.03 -3.21 -13.04
C LEU A 535 -47.44 -2.92 -12.52
N THR A 536 -48.01 -3.84 -11.75
CA THR A 536 -49.33 -3.65 -11.13
C THR A 536 -49.32 -2.46 -10.16
N LEU A 537 -48.24 -2.30 -9.39
CA LEU A 537 -48.06 -1.17 -8.48
C LEU A 537 -47.87 0.15 -9.23
N VAL A 538 -47.07 0.15 -10.30
CA VAL A 538 -46.88 1.32 -11.18
C VAL A 538 -48.20 1.77 -11.81
N LYS A 539 -49.01 0.83 -12.31
CA LYS A 539 -50.31 1.16 -12.92
C LYS A 539 -51.30 1.78 -11.91
N LYS A 540 -51.24 1.36 -10.65
CA LYS A 540 -52.01 1.96 -9.54
C LYS A 540 -51.59 3.41 -9.24
N GLN A 541 -50.40 3.83 -9.65
CA GLN A 541 -49.95 5.23 -9.58
C GLN A 541 -50.42 6.10 -10.76
N ASN A 542 -51.49 5.69 -11.46
CA ASN A 542 -52.04 6.36 -12.64
C ASN A 542 -51.13 6.36 -13.88
N ILE A 543 -50.16 5.44 -13.96
CA ILE A 543 -49.34 5.23 -15.16
C ILE A 543 -49.85 3.99 -15.90
N SER A 544 -51.04 4.11 -16.50
CA SER A 544 -51.73 2.98 -17.16
C SER A 544 -51.00 2.46 -18.39
N GLY A 545 -50.26 3.33 -19.09
CA GLY A 545 -49.46 3.02 -20.28
C GLY A 545 -48.13 2.31 -20.02
N ALA A 546 -47.81 1.99 -18.75
CA ALA A 546 -46.57 1.31 -18.42
C ALA A 546 -46.52 -0.12 -19.00
N ILE A 547 -45.35 -0.50 -19.52
CA ILE A 547 -45.10 -1.82 -20.14
C ILE A 547 -43.77 -2.41 -19.65
N ILE A 548 -43.66 -3.74 -19.61
CA ILE A 548 -42.41 -4.43 -19.30
C ILE A 548 -41.55 -4.51 -20.57
N VAL A 549 -40.26 -4.24 -20.42
CA VAL A 549 -39.23 -4.40 -21.44
C VAL A 549 -38.16 -5.36 -20.92
N ALA A 550 -37.56 -6.13 -21.82
CA ALA A 550 -36.55 -7.14 -21.50
C ALA A 550 -35.22 -6.80 -22.17
N TYR A 551 -34.12 -7.06 -21.47
CA TYR A 551 -32.77 -6.82 -21.94
C TYR A 551 -31.90 -8.04 -21.68
N TYR A 552 -30.96 -8.30 -22.57
CA TYR A 552 -29.93 -9.32 -22.39
C TYR A 552 -28.58 -8.80 -22.85
N GLN A 553 -27.58 -8.86 -21.97
CA GLN A 553 -26.23 -8.32 -22.24
C GLN A 553 -26.29 -6.85 -22.71
N GLY A 554 -27.14 -6.05 -22.05
CA GLY A 554 -27.37 -4.64 -22.39
C GLY A 554 -28.19 -4.36 -23.66
N LYS A 555 -28.58 -5.40 -24.41
CA LYS A 555 -29.37 -5.23 -25.64
C LYS A 555 -30.85 -5.53 -25.39
N SER A 556 -31.72 -4.66 -25.90
CA SER A 556 -33.18 -4.89 -25.84
C SER A 556 -33.56 -6.14 -26.62
N ILE A 557 -34.37 -6.99 -26.01
CA ILE A 557 -34.95 -8.21 -26.61
C ILE A 557 -36.47 -8.21 -26.43
N SER A 558 -37.17 -9.12 -27.10
CA SER A 558 -38.61 -9.28 -26.87
C SER A 558 -38.87 -9.89 -25.49
N VAL A 559 -39.97 -9.50 -24.83
CA VAL A 559 -40.37 -10.08 -23.54
C VAL A 559 -40.60 -11.58 -23.64
N GLN A 560 -41.10 -12.07 -24.78
CA GLN A 560 -41.27 -13.49 -25.05
C GLN A 560 -39.93 -14.23 -25.07
N GLU A 561 -38.91 -13.66 -25.72
CA GLU A 561 -37.55 -14.21 -25.72
C GLU A 561 -36.90 -14.15 -24.34
N GLY A 562 -37.12 -13.05 -23.59
CA GLY A 562 -36.68 -12.95 -22.19
C GLY A 562 -37.28 -14.05 -21.32
N ARG A 563 -38.60 -14.27 -21.41
CA ARG A 563 -39.29 -15.32 -20.66
C ARG A 563 -38.88 -16.72 -21.10
N ARG A 564 -38.55 -16.92 -22.38
CA ARG A 564 -37.99 -18.18 -22.89
C ARG A 564 -36.63 -18.46 -22.26
N ARG A 565 -35.76 -17.46 -22.17
CA ARG A 565 -34.44 -17.56 -21.52
C ARG A 565 -34.54 -17.75 -20.01
N GLU A 566 -35.47 -17.07 -19.35
CA GLU A 566 -35.79 -17.28 -17.93
C GLU A 566 -36.29 -18.71 -17.66
N ALA A 567 -37.10 -19.27 -18.56
CA ALA A 567 -37.57 -20.65 -18.46
C ALA A 567 -36.48 -21.69 -18.77
N GLN A 568 -35.54 -21.37 -19.66
CA GLN A 568 -34.35 -22.20 -19.93
C GLN A 568 -33.34 -22.18 -18.77
N ASN A 569 -33.25 -21.06 -18.04
CA ASN A 569 -32.41 -20.87 -16.85
C ASN A 569 -33.11 -21.19 -15.53
N LYS A 570 -34.12 -22.07 -15.50
CA LYS A 570 -34.89 -22.41 -14.29
C LYS A 570 -34.12 -23.21 -13.22
N THR A 571 -32.78 -23.12 -13.18
CA THR A 571 -32.02 -23.31 -11.94
C THR A 571 -30.86 -22.29 -11.84
N ALA A 572 -30.89 -21.53 -10.73
CA ALA A 572 -29.80 -20.76 -10.10
C ALA A 572 -29.56 -19.26 -10.44
N PRO A 573 -29.90 -18.35 -9.50
CA PRO A 573 -29.23 -17.06 -9.26
C PRO A 573 -27.81 -17.26 -8.70
N GLU A 574 -26.88 -16.34 -8.98
CA GLU A 574 -25.55 -16.31 -8.35
C GLU A 574 -25.69 -16.24 -6.82
N GLY A 575 -25.28 -17.32 -6.14
CA GLY A 575 -25.41 -17.52 -4.69
C GLY A 575 -25.72 -18.95 -4.22
N ILE A 576 -25.83 -19.94 -5.13
CA ILE A 576 -26.15 -21.32 -4.75
C ILE A 576 -24.94 -22.08 -4.22
N LYS A 577 -25.04 -22.61 -2.98
CA LYS A 577 -24.21 -23.74 -2.53
C LYS A 577 -24.57 -24.93 -3.41
N ALA A 578 -23.73 -25.22 -4.39
CA ALA A 578 -23.87 -26.43 -5.20
C ALA A 578 -23.52 -27.66 -4.35
N PHE A 579 -24.27 -28.75 -4.51
CA PHE A 579 -24.00 -30.03 -3.84
C PHE A 579 -23.73 -31.10 -4.89
N GLN A 580 -22.88 -32.08 -4.58
CA GLN A 580 -22.59 -33.21 -5.45
C GLN A 580 -22.67 -34.52 -4.66
N VAL A 581 -23.04 -35.60 -5.34
CA VAL A 581 -23.11 -36.94 -4.77
C VAL A 581 -21.81 -37.67 -5.11
N TYR A 582 -21.01 -37.97 -4.10
CA TYR A 582 -19.75 -38.70 -4.19
C TYR A 582 -19.98 -40.21 -4.05
N LEU A 583 -19.37 -41.02 -4.92
CA LEU A 583 -19.58 -42.47 -5.02
C LEU A 583 -18.38 -43.32 -4.56
N GLY A 584 -17.24 -42.71 -4.21
CA GLY A 584 -16.01 -43.43 -3.85
C GLY A 584 -15.11 -43.77 -5.04
N SER A 585 -13.96 -44.39 -4.74
CA SER A 585 -12.81 -44.56 -5.65
C SER A 585 -12.75 -45.90 -6.40
N ASN A 586 -13.89 -46.56 -6.63
CA ASN A 586 -13.94 -47.88 -7.26
C ASN A 586 -14.49 -47.84 -8.70
N GLU A 587 -14.12 -48.85 -9.51
CA GLU A 587 -14.55 -48.99 -10.91
C GLU A 587 -16.08 -48.91 -11.06
N ILE A 588 -16.53 -48.21 -12.10
CA ILE A 588 -17.95 -47.90 -12.36
C ILE A 588 -18.78 -49.19 -12.39
N PRO A 589 -19.72 -49.39 -11.45
CA PRO A 589 -20.55 -50.59 -11.46
C PRO A 589 -21.49 -50.62 -12.69
N PRO A 590 -21.73 -51.78 -13.31
CA PRO A 590 -22.62 -51.90 -14.46
C PRO A 590 -24.04 -51.42 -14.13
N GLY A 591 -24.59 -50.53 -14.94
CA GLY A 591 -25.96 -50.04 -14.79
C GLY A 591 -26.11 -48.73 -14.01
N LEU A 592 -25.03 -48.17 -13.45
CA LEU A 592 -25.06 -46.88 -12.75
C LEU A 592 -25.58 -45.75 -13.65
N VAL A 593 -25.13 -45.68 -14.91
CA VAL A 593 -25.55 -44.62 -15.85
C VAL A 593 -27.06 -44.65 -16.10
N SER A 594 -27.64 -45.84 -16.28
CA SER A 594 -29.07 -46.00 -16.50
C SER A 594 -29.88 -45.60 -15.28
N LEU A 595 -29.37 -45.92 -14.08
CA LEU A 595 -30.02 -45.59 -12.82
C LEU A 595 -29.92 -44.09 -12.50
N VAL A 596 -28.77 -43.46 -12.75
CA VAL A 596 -28.61 -42.02 -12.57
C VAL A 596 -29.55 -41.26 -13.51
N ASN A 597 -29.66 -41.69 -14.77
CA ASN A 597 -30.58 -41.10 -15.75
C ASN A 597 -32.07 -41.32 -15.42
N GLU A 598 -32.41 -42.31 -14.60
CA GLU A 598 -33.78 -42.56 -14.14
C GLU A 598 -34.21 -41.56 -13.06
N PHE A 599 -33.28 -41.15 -12.19
CA PHE A 599 -33.56 -40.31 -11.01
C PHE A 599 -33.02 -38.87 -11.13
N SER A 600 -32.17 -38.58 -12.11
CA SER A 600 -31.47 -37.31 -12.25
C SER A 600 -31.05 -37.05 -13.70
N ASP A 601 -31.02 -35.79 -14.11
CA ASP A 601 -30.55 -35.32 -15.42
C ASP A 601 -29.06 -34.91 -15.40
N LYS A 602 -28.35 -35.17 -14.29
CA LYS A 602 -26.97 -34.75 -14.05
C LYS A 602 -25.93 -35.78 -14.50
N ASP A 603 -24.85 -35.27 -15.07
CA ASP A 603 -23.73 -36.06 -15.56
C ASP A 603 -22.87 -36.66 -14.43
N ILE A 604 -22.24 -37.80 -14.72
CA ILE A 604 -21.26 -38.43 -13.85
C ILE A 604 -19.87 -37.88 -14.21
N ILE A 605 -19.22 -37.24 -13.24
CA ILE A 605 -17.90 -36.64 -13.37
C ILE A 605 -16.87 -37.58 -12.73
N ARG A 606 -15.81 -37.91 -13.48
CA ARG A 606 -14.69 -38.73 -13.01
C ARG A 606 -13.47 -37.83 -12.76
N VAL A 607 -12.90 -37.90 -11.56
CA VAL A 607 -11.70 -37.14 -11.16
C VAL A 607 -10.60 -38.13 -10.77
N ILE A 608 -9.40 -37.96 -11.31
CA ILE A 608 -8.27 -38.88 -11.06
C ILE A 608 -7.45 -38.32 -9.89
N ALA A 609 -7.35 -39.06 -8.79
CA ALA A 609 -6.60 -38.66 -7.60
C ALA A 609 -5.56 -39.73 -7.24
N GLY A 610 -4.28 -39.41 -7.43
CA GLY A 610 -3.12 -40.19 -6.96
C GLY A 610 -3.01 -41.63 -7.48
N THR A 611 -3.76 -42.56 -6.89
CA THR A 611 -3.74 -44.00 -7.20
C THR A 611 -5.13 -44.58 -7.52
N GLY A 612 -6.15 -43.74 -7.70
CA GLY A 612 -7.52 -44.16 -8.03
C GLY A 612 -8.32 -43.09 -8.77
N ALA A 613 -9.55 -43.43 -9.19
CA ALA A 613 -10.48 -42.48 -9.80
C ALA A 613 -11.75 -42.37 -8.98
N ASP A 614 -12.06 -41.15 -8.57
CA ASP A 614 -13.23 -40.79 -7.79
C ASP A 614 -14.37 -40.35 -8.72
N TYR A 615 -15.60 -40.73 -8.39
CA TYR A 615 -16.78 -40.42 -9.18
C TYR A 615 -17.77 -39.55 -8.41
N PHE A 616 -18.27 -38.52 -9.09
CA PHE A 616 -19.19 -37.54 -8.58
C PHE A 616 -20.40 -37.38 -9.51
N ILE A 617 -21.56 -37.06 -8.97
CA ILE A 617 -22.77 -36.73 -9.74
C ILE A 617 -23.25 -35.36 -9.28
N GLY A 618 -23.41 -34.41 -10.20
CA GLY A 618 -23.79 -33.02 -9.88
C GLY A 618 -23.08 -31.99 -10.77
N PRO A 619 -23.19 -30.68 -10.47
CA PRO A 619 -23.78 -30.11 -9.26
C PRO A 619 -25.31 -30.07 -9.25
N PHE A 620 -25.87 -30.31 -8.08
CA PHE A 620 -27.28 -30.10 -7.71
C PHE A 620 -27.44 -28.75 -7.02
N ASN A 621 -28.54 -28.06 -7.32
CA ASN A 621 -28.83 -26.75 -6.77
C ASN A 621 -29.58 -26.80 -5.43
N SER A 622 -29.97 -28.00 -4.98
CA SER A 622 -30.61 -28.29 -3.70
C SER A 622 -29.95 -29.50 -3.03
N MET A 623 -29.75 -29.43 -1.70
CA MET A 623 -29.24 -30.55 -0.90
C MET A 623 -30.24 -31.71 -0.87
N GLU A 624 -31.54 -31.43 -0.91
CA GLU A 624 -32.61 -32.43 -0.88
C GLU A 624 -32.64 -33.29 -2.15
N GLU A 625 -32.38 -32.69 -3.32
CA GLU A 625 -32.29 -33.42 -4.60
C GLU A 625 -31.06 -34.35 -4.62
N ALA A 626 -29.91 -33.85 -4.14
CA ALA A 626 -28.70 -34.67 -4.02
C ALA A 626 -28.87 -35.81 -3.00
N GLN A 627 -29.59 -35.58 -1.90
CA GLN A 627 -29.89 -36.60 -0.89
C GLN A 627 -30.88 -37.65 -1.38
N ALA A 628 -31.90 -37.26 -2.15
CA ALA A 628 -32.86 -38.19 -2.73
C ALA A 628 -32.19 -39.18 -3.70
N LEU A 629 -31.28 -38.69 -4.56
CA LEU A 629 -30.48 -39.54 -5.43
C LEU A 629 -29.53 -40.44 -4.63
N ALA A 630 -28.86 -39.89 -3.61
CA ALA A 630 -27.97 -40.68 -2.76
C ALA A 630 -28.70 -41.82 -2.04
N ALA A 631 -29.91 -41.59 -1.52
CA ALA A 631 -30.72 -42.60 -0.87
C ALA A 631 -31.20 -43.69 -1.86
N ALA A 632 -31.62 -43.30 -3.07
CA ALA A 632 -32.02 -44.25 -4.11
C ALA A 632 -30.85 -45.15 -4.56
N LEU A 633 -29.64 -44.59 -4.63
CA LEU A 633 -28.43 -45.37 -4.92
C LEU A 633 -28.07 -46.31 -3.76
N GLN A 634 -28.22 -45.89 -2.50
CA GLN A 634 -27.98 -46.75 -1.34
C GLN A 634 -28.96 -47.94 -1.28
N GLU A 635 -30.26 -47.72 -1.57
CA GLU A 635 -31.26 -48.80 -1.65
C GLU A 635 -30.98 -49.82 -2.76
N LYS A 636 -30.29 -49.40 -3.83
CA LYS A 636 -29.91 -50.26 -4.95
C LYS A 636 -28.55 -50.95 -4.76
N GLY A 637 -27.94 -50.83 -3.59
CA GLY A 637 -26.76 -51.60 -3.18
C GLY A 637 -25.42 -50.86 -3.31
N TYR A 638 -25.41 -49.54 -3.51
CA TYR A 638 -24.17 -48.74 -3.57
C TYR A 638 -23.76 -48.25 -2.17
N VAL A 639 -22.64 -48.75 -1.67
CA VAL A 639 -22.30 -48.70 -0.23
C VAL A 639 -21.57 -47.44 0.23
N ASN A 640 -20.97 -46.67 -0.70
CA ASN A 640 -20.10 -45.51 -0.40
C ASN A 640 -20.64 -44.18 -0.94
N VAL A 641 -21.97 -44.03 -1.03
CA VAL A 641 -22.62 -42.84 -1.60
C VAL A 641 -22.82 -41.78 -0.53
N THR A 642 -22.24 -40.59 -0.71
CA THR A 642 -22.36 -39.46 0.25
C THR A 642 -22.60 -38.14 -0.48
N VAL A 643 -23.36 -37.22 0.12
CA VAL A 643 -23.60 -35.88 -0.44
C VAL A 643 -22.60 -34.89 0.15
N GLN A 644 -21.93 -34.12 -0.69
CA GLN A 644 -20.91 -33.15 -0.29
C GLN A 644 -21.17 -31.78 -0.95
N PRO A 645 -20.88 -30.66 -0.27
CA PRO A 645 -20.92 -29.35 -0.90
C PRO A 645 -19.75 -29.22 -1.91
N VAL A 646 -20.01 -28.57 -3.04
CA VAL A 646 -18.98 -28.22 -4.02
C VAL A 646 -18.19 -27.04 -3.47
N THR A 647 -17.12 -27.31 -2.73
CA THR A 647 -16.12 -26.29 -2.36
C THR A 647 -15.29 -25.92 -3.58
N LYS A 648 -14.94 -24.63 -3.70
CA LYS A 648 -14.07 -24.13 -4.77
C LYS A 648 -12.72 -24.83 -4.81
#